data_AF-A0A497DMI8-F1
#
_entry.id   AF-A0A497DMI8-F1
#
_cell.length_a   1.000
_cell.length_b   1.000
_cell.length_c   1.000
_cell.angle_alpha   90.00
_cell.angle_beta   90.00
_cell.angle_gamma   90.00
#
_symmetry.space_group_name_H-M   'P 1'
#
loop_
_entity.id
_entity.type
_entity.pdbx_description
1 polymer ?
#
loop_
_entity_poly.entity_id
_entity_poly.type
_entity_poly.pdbx_seq_one_letter_code
_entity_poly.pdbx_strand_id
1 'polypeptide(L)'
;MRKPDYLFEVSWEVCNKVGGIHTVISTKALNVVKELTDHYITIGPDVWRESKEHPEFEEDSMLFSDWREHAAREGLRVRIGRWKIAGRPIAVVLDFTTFIQQKDEIFKNLWETYKLDSISGHWDYIEPALFGYAAGKAIESFSRYYDLEKKNLAAHFHEWQTGAGLLYLEKYQPTVGTVFTTHATTVGRSIAGNGLSLYSQMEHLNGDQKARELNVIAKHSLEKLAGTHADAFTTVSELTARECLRFHEREVDEVLPNGFEDRFVPEASVFEERRASARAKMLEVASALTGDPLPEDTLLMATSGRYEFRNKGIDLFIDSLGDLNRDKDCPGKAVAFLLIPANHYGPCKDLQDPSQNHLTHNLHYEEHDQILNRIKSKGLNNSPDDKVKVIFVPSYLNGNDGIFNLAYYDVLIGLDLTVFPSYYEPWGYTPLESLAFSVPTVTTTLTGFGLWVNNEYKKEVPGITVIPRDDFNDEEVVKRISQAIANSCKHGSKDRKPDREGAHEISRIALWDNLIKHYWSAYDKALKSAEGKELVYYDKERIEKLPETEQALVDIHPFWRRVLVQQNIPEKLKALDELSHNLWWSWTQDAIDLFASIDPEMWTEVNENPVELLEQLPYDTLKKLETDKSFIQKLQKVYGDFQTYMAEKPKDGLPGISYFSMEYGIHNSLKTFSGGLGLLAGDYLKEASDFNIPLVGVGLLYRYGYFRQVISAGGEQVALSDAQDFS
;
A
#
# COMPACT_ATOMS: atom_id res chain seq x y z
N MET A 1 -22.21 29.06 -12.89
CA MET A 1 -21.25 28.27 -12.10
C MET A 1 -19.87 28.74 -12.50
N ARG A 2 -19.12 29.37 -11.59
CA ARG A 2 -17.75 29.84 -11.83
C ARG A 2 -16.85 28.60 -11.94
N LYS A 3 -16.07 28.50 -13.01
CA LYS A 3 -15.07 27.44 -13.19
C LYS A 3 -13.69 27.97 -12.79
N PRO A 4 -12.80 27.13 -12.24
CA PRO A 4 -11.42 27.53 -12.00
C PRO A 4 -10.69 27.77 -13.33
N ASP A 5 -9.82 28.77 -13.33
CA ASP A 5 -8.84 28.98 -14.40
C ASP A 5 -7.72 27.92 -14.32
N TYR A 6 -7.35 27.49 -13.11
CA TYR A 6 -6.46 26.37 -12.81
C TYR A 6 -7.03 25.50 -11.69
N LEU A 7 -6.95 24.19 -11.88
CA LEU A 7 -7.36 23.20 -10.89
C LEU A 7 -6.17 22.33 -10.52
N PHE A 8 -5.80 22.36 -9.24
CA PHE A 8 -4.85 21.43 -8.63
C PHE A 8 -5.64 20.32 -7.95
N GLU A 9 -5.42 19.06 -8.30
CA GLU A 9 -6.09 17.92 -7.65
C GLU A 9 -5.06 17.02 -6.99
N VAL A 10 -5.11 16.95 -5.66
CA VAL A 10 -4.09 16.36 -4.79
C VAL A 10 -4.63 15.07 -4.18
N SER A 11 -3.88 13.98 -4.35
CA SER A 11 -4.17 12.72 -3.68
C SER A 11 -2.89 11.91 -3.50
N TRP A 12 -2.82 11.15 -2.40
CA TRP A 12 -1.81 10.11 -2.24
C TRP A 12 -1.86 9.05 -3.35
N GLU A 13 -3.00 8.94 -4.03
CA GLU A 13 -3.26 7.95 -5.07
C GLU A 13 -3.08 8.47 -6.51
N VAL A 14 -2.64 9.72 -6.72
CA VAL A 14 -2.24 10.20 -8.05
C VAL A 14 -0.93 9.52 -8.46
N CYS A 15 -0.92 8.86 -9.62
CA CYS A 15 0.20 8.02 -10.08
C CYS A 15 0.58 6.89 -9.08
N ASN A 16 -0.28 6.54 -8.14
CA ASN A 16 0.05 5.57 -7.10
C ASN A 16 -1.20 4.77 -6.70
N LYS A 17 -1.45 3.66 -7.38
CA LYS A 17 -2.66 2.86 -7.13
C LYS A 17 -2.58 2.11 -5.79
N VAL A 18 -3.22 2.66 -4.77
CA VAL A 18 -3.36 2.04 -3.43
C VAL A 18 -4.80 1.57 -3.17
N GLY A 19 -5.80 2.33 -3.63
CA GLY A 19 -7.19 2.11 -3.28
C GLY A 19 -8.16 2.54 -4.38
N GLY A 20 -9.38 2.88 -3.97
CA GLY A 20 -10.45 3.28 -4.88
C GLY A 20 -10.34 4.74 -5.34
N ILE A 21 -9.58 5.59 -4.63
CA ILE A 21 -9.47 7.01 -4.96
C ILE A 21 -8.70 7.19 -6.27
N HIS A 22 -7.70 6.34 -6.51
CA HIS A 22 -7.04 6.22 -7.81
C HIS A 22 -8.06 6.08 -8.94
N THR A 23 -9.03 5.16 -8.80
CA THR A 23 -10.10 4.95 -9.79
C THR A 23 -10.99 6.18 -9.93
N VAL A 24 -11.36 6.84 -8.82
CA VAL A 24 -12.16 8.09 -8.85
C VAL A 24 -11.46 9.12 -9.74
N ILE A 25 -10.22 9.46 -9.41
CA ILE A 25 -9.52 10.57 -10.04
C ILE A 25 -9.16 10.20 -11.47
N SER A 26 -8.65 8.98 -11.71
CA SER A 26 -8.20 8.56 -13.04
C SER A 26 -9.33 8.50 -14.06
N THR A 27 -10.50 7.97 -13.70
CA THR A 27 -11.64 7.87 -14.62
C THR A 27 -12.37 9.21 -14.80
N LYS A 28 -12.30 10.09 -13.81
CA LYS A 28 -12.84 11.47 -13.88
C LYS A 28 -11.95 12.40 -14.71
N ALA A 29 -10.64 12.15 -14.72
CA ALA A 29 -9.63 13.05 -15.32
C ALA A 29 -9.96 13.43 -16.76
N LEU A 30 -10.44 12.48 -17.58
CA LEU A 30 -10.84 12.75 -18.97
C LEU A 30 -11.88 13.88 -19.07
N ASN A 31 -12.89 13.88 -18.21
CA ASN A 31 -13.95 14.89 -18.19
C ASN A 31 -13.42 16.26 -17.78
N VAL A 32 -12.45 16.30 -16.86
CA VAL A 32 -11.83 17.54 -16.40
C VAL A 32 -10.87 18.10 -17.46
N VAL A 33 -10.04 17.26 -18.08
CA VAL A 33 -9.11 17.65 -19.15
C VAL A 33 -9.84 18.21 -20.37
N LYS A 34 -11.02 17.68 -20.73
CA LYS A 34 -11.85 18.24 -21.81
C LYS A 34 -12.20 19.71 -21.59
N GLU A 35 -12.30 20.15 -20.34
CA GLU A 35 -12.73 21.50 -19.96
C GLU A 35 -11.54 22.42 -19.64
N LEU A 36 -10.49 21.91 -18.98
CA LEU A 36 -9.36 22.70 -18.48
C LEU A 36 -8.06 22.46 -19.22
N THR A 37 -7.97 21.42 -20.06
CA THR A 37 -6.76 21.05 -20.80
C THR A 37 -5.53 20.94 -19.87
N ASP A 38 -4.49 21.72 -20.12
CA ASP A 38 -3.23 21.75 -19.36
C ASP A 38 -3.30 22.62 -18.10
N HIS A 39 -4.45 23.23 -17.80
CA HIS A 39 -4.69 23.91 -16.53
C HIS A 39 -5.27 22.98 -15.45
N TYR A 40 -5.41 21.68 -15.76
CA TYR A 40 -5.68 20.63 -14.79
C TYR A 40 -4.38 19.91 -14.42
N ILE A 41 -3.95 20.12 -13.18
CA ILE A 41 -2.69 19.60 -12.64
C ILE A 41 -3.00 18.65 -11.48
N THR A 42 -2.62 17.39 -11.64
CA THR A 42 -2.72 16.38 -10.58
C THR A 42 -1.41 16.32 -9.79
N ILE A 43 -1.50 16.14 -8.47
CA ILE A 43 -0.34 16.11 -7.57
C ILE A 43 -0.36 14.82 -6.75
N GLY A 44 0.74 14.06 -6.84
CA GLY A 44 0.92 12.77 -6.15
C GLY A 44 2.33 12.62 -5.55
N PRO A 45 2.56 11.62 -4.67
CA PRO A 45 3.85 11.42 -4.01
C PRO A 45 4.85 10.64 -4.89
N ASP A 46 6.14 10.97 -4.81
CA ASP A 46 7.22 10.21 -5.47
C ASP A 46 7.64 8.97 -4.67
N VAL A 47 6.73 8.00 -4.57
CA VAL A 47 6.99 6.71 -3.89
C VAL A 47 7.78 5.72 -4.76
N TRP A 48 7.96 6.01 -6.04
CA TRP A 48 8.71 5.18 -7.00
C TRP A 48 10.11 5.74 -7.34
N ARG A 49 10.61 6.72 -6.58
CA ARG A 49 11.87 7.45 -6.85
C ARG A 49 13.10 6.57 -7.03
N GLU A 50 13.14 5.41 -6.38
CA GLU A 50 14.28 4.46 -6.45
C GLU A 50 14.17 3.48 -7.63
N SER A 51 13.01 3.45 -8.30
CA SER A 51 12.77 2.58 -9.45
C SER A 51 13.24 3.24 -10.75
N LYS A 52 13.82 2.43 -11.66
CA LYS A 52 14.24 2.92 -12.99
C LYS A 52 13.06 3.42 -13.84
N GLU A 53 11.88 2.85 -13.64
CA GLU A 53 10.67 3.19 -14.37
C GLU A 53 9.50 3.39 -13.41
N HIS A 54 8.64 4.35 -13.73
CA HIS A 54 7.38 4.55 -13.02
C HIS A 54 6.23 3.95 -13.84
N PRO A 55 5.43 3.03 -13.27
CA PRO A 55 4.41 2.28 -14.03
C PRO A 55 3.36 3.19 -14.66
N GLU A 56 2.88 4.18 -13.91
CA GLU A 56 1.80 5.07 -14.34
C GLU A 56 2.20 6.51 -14.69
N PHE A 57 3.48 6.87 -14.66
CA PHE A 57 3.93 8.25 -14.90
C PHE A 57 4.91 8.29 -16.06
N GLU A 58 4.73 9.29 -16.92
CA GLU A 58 5.60 9.60 -18.04
C GLU A 58 6.19 11.00 -17.83
N GLU A 59 7.47 11.05 -17.44
CA GLU A 59 8.15 12.31 -17.15
C GLU A 59 8.40 13.12 -18.43
N ASP A 60 8.16 14.43 -18.35
CA ASP A 60 8.44 15.40 -19.41
C ASP A 60 9.40 16.46 -18.86
N SER A 61 10.65 16.42 -19.31
CA SER A 61 11.69 17.31 -18.79
C SER A 61 11.49 18.78 -19.18
N MET A 62 10.70 19.07 -20.22
CA MET A 62 10.45 20.43 -20.72
C MET A 62 9.25 21.09 -20.06
N LEU A 63 8.30 20.29 -19.57
CA LEU A 63 7.07 20.80 -18.97
C LEU A 63 7.37 21.54 -17.65
N PHE A 64 7.05 22.84 -17.61
CA PHE A 64 7.31 23.74 -16.47
C PHE A 64 8.75 23.68 -15.95
N SER A 65 9.74 23.55 -16.84
CA SER A 65 11.16 23.37 -16.47
C SER A 65 11.70 24.55 -15.66
N ASP A 66 11.25 25.76 -15.96
CA ASP A 66 11.59 27.02 -15.30
C ASP A 66 11.05 27.09 -13.87
N TRP A 67 9.79 26.67 -13.65
CA TRP A 67 9.25 26.50 -12.30
C TRP A 67 9.92 25.36 -11.55
N ARG A 68 10.24 24.22 -12.19
CA ARG A 68 10.93 23.10 -11.53
C ARG A 68 12.27 23.54 -10.93
N GLU A 69 13.05 24.34 -11.67
CA GLU A 69 14.30 24.93 -11.16
C GLU A 69 14.06 25.89 -9.99
N HIS A 70 12.99 26.69 -10.06
CA HIS A 70 12.62 27.59 -8.97
C HIS A 70 12.19 26.82 -7.70
N ALA A 71 11.31 25.83 -7.84
CA ALA A 71 10.84 24.97 -6.77
C ALA A 71 12.01 24.26 -6.06
N ALA A 72 12.99 23.77 -6.83
CA ALA A 72 14.19 23.16 -6.27
C ALA A 72 14.99 24.13 -5.37
N ARG A 73 15.06 25.42 -5.72
CA ARG A 73 15.70 26.47 -4.89
C ARG A 73 14.91 26.77 -3.61
N GLU A 74 13.60 26.50 -3.59
CA GLU A 74 12.75 26.58 -2.41
C GLU A 74 12.74 25.28 -1.57
N GLY A 75 13.56 24.28 -1.95
CA GLY A 75 13.64 22.98 -1.27
C GLY A 75 12.56 21.97 -1.67
N LEU A 76 11.79 22.26 -2.73
CA LEU A 76 10.77 21.39 -3.29
C LEU A 76 11.35 20.61 -4.47
N ARG A 77 11.48 19.30 -4.31
CA ARG A 77 11.90 18.40 -5.39
C ARG A 77 10.68 17.85 -6.10
N VAL A 78 10.55 18.17 -7.38
CA VAL A 78 9.38 17.83 -8.19
C VAL A 78 9.80 17.19 -9.50
N ARG A 79 9.08 16.13 -9.89
CA ARG A 79 9.11 15.56 -11.24
C ARG A 79 7.80 15.90 -11.92
N ILE A 80 7.86 16.32 -13.18
CA ILE A 80 6.72 16.85 -13.91
C ILE A 80 6.55 16.06 -15.20
N GLY A 81 5.32 15.72 -15.53
CA GLY A 81 5.03 14.88 -16.69
C GLY A 81 3.54 14.68 -16.88
N ARG A 82 3.18 13.50 -17.38
CA ARG A 82 1.79 13.11 -17.66
C ARG A 82 1.45 11.81 -16.96
N TRP A 83 0.26 11.74 -16.37
CA TRP A 83 -0.27 10.50 -15.84
C TRP A 83 -0.73 9.59 -17.00
N LYS A 84 -0.26 8.33 -17.04
CA LYS A 84 -0.56 7.32 -18.07
C LYS A 84 -1.97 6.73 -17.93
N ILE A 85 -2.97 7.60 -18.00
CA ILE A 85 -4.40 7.28 -17.93
C ILE A 85 -5.17 7.95 -19.08
N ALA A 86 -6.46 7.67 -19.19
CA ALA A 86 -7.34 8.39 -20.10
C ALA A 86 -7.31 9.90 -19.82
N GLY A 87 -7.14 10.71 -20.87
CA GLY A 87 -7.03 12.17 -20.77
C GLY A 87 -5.61 12.70 -20.58
N ARG A 88 -4.63 11.87 -20.14
CA ARG A 88 -3.22 12.25 -19.96
C ARG A 88 -3.06 13.63 -19.26
N PRO A 89 -3.63 13.83 -18.06
CA PRO A 89 -3.49 15.09 -17.35
C PRO A 89 -2.03 15.35 -16.96
N ILE A 90 -1.69 16.63 -16.71
CA ILE A 90 -0.39 16.97 -16.13
C ILE A 90 -0.30 16.35 -14.73
N ALA A 91 0.82 15.72 -14.43
CA ALA A 91 1.12 15.18 -13.12
C ALA A 91 2.41 15.79 -12.57
N VAL A 92 2.32 16.28 -11.32
CA VAL A 92 3.45 16.69 -10.49
C VAL A 92 3.64 15.63 -9.42
N VAL A 93 4.78 14.93 -9.48
CA VAL A 93 5.17 13.88 -8.56
C VAL A 93 6.19 14.46 -7.58
N LEU A 94 5.83 14.50 -6.29
CA LEU A 94 6.55 15.24 -5.25
C LEU A 94 7.42 14.34 -4.37
N ASP A 95 8.71 14.65 -4.30
CA ASP A 95 9.59 14.09 -3.27
C ASP A 95 9.46 14.92 -1.98
N PHE A 96 8.66 14.41 -1.04
CA PHE A 96 8.42 15.04 0.26
C PHE A 96 9.48 14.66 1.32
N THR A 97 10.47 13.83 0.99
CA THR A 97 11.45 13.37 1.99
C THR A 97 12.32 14.48 2.56
N THR A 98 12.47 15.58 1.82
CA THR A 98 13.17 16.79 2.28
C THR A 98 12.52 17.40 3.53
N PHE A 99 11.25 17.11 3.79
CA PHE A 99 10.52 17.59 4.97
C PHE A 99 10.57 16.63 6.16
N ILE A 100 11.10 15.41 6.01
CA ILE A 100 11.17 14.42 7.11
C ILE A 100 12.01 14.95 8.27
N GLN A 101 13.13 15.61 7.98
CA GLN A 101 13.98 16.23 9.01
C GLN A 101 13.31 17.42 9.71
N GLN A 102 12.32 18.03 9.08
CA GLN A 102 11.57 19.18 9.59
C GLN A 102 10.21 18.78 10.20
N LYS A 103 9.91 17.48 10.29
CA LYS A 103 8.57 17.00 10.66
C LYS A 103 8.08 17.57 11.99
N ASP A 104 8.96 17.66 12.99
CA ASP A 104 8.58 18.09 14.34
C ASP A 104 8.21 19.57 14.35
N GLU A 105 8.95 20.40 13.61
CA GLU A 105 8.63 21.83 13.49
C GLU A 105 7.36 22.05 12.65
N ILE A 106 7.16 21.28 11.58
CA ILE A 106 5.93 21.34 10.76
C ILE A 106 4.71 21.00 11.60
N PHE A 107 4.74 19.88 12.34
CA PHE A 107 3.62 19.45 13.16
C PHE A 107 3.41 20.36 14.38
N LYS A 108 4.48 20.90 14.97
CA LYS A 108 4.39 21.94 16.00
C LYS A 108 3.63 23.17 15.47
N ASN A 109 3.98 23.66 14.29
CA ASN A 109 3.31 24.82 13.67
C ASN A 109 1.83 24.55 13.37
N LEU A 110 1.50 23.35 12.90
CA LEU A 110 0.11 22.92 12.67
C LEU A 110 -0.66 22.80 13.98
N TRP A 111 -0.04 22.31 15.05
CA TRP A 111 -0.63 22.30 16.40
C TRP A 111 -0.85 23.71 16.94
N GLU A 112 0.14 24.60 16.83
CA GLU A 112 0.03 25.97 17.33
C GLU A 112 -1.10 26.73 16.64
N THR A 113 -1.24 26.56 15.32
CA THR A 113 -2.25 27.24 14.50
C THR A 113 -3.63 26.58 14.60
N TYR A 114 -3.73 25.27 14.38
CA TYR A 114 -5.00 24.55 14.21
C TYR A 114 -5.34 23.58 15.34
N LYS A 115 -4.45 23.40 16.32
CA LYS A 115 -4.56 22.36 17.36
C LYS A 115 -4.62 20.95 16.77
N LEU A 116 -3.89 20.72 15.67
CA LEU A 116 -3.71 19.41 15.04
C LEU A 116 -2.99 18.43 15.97
N ASP A 117 -3.73 17.47 16.54
CA ASP A 117 -3.14 16.43 17.37
C ASP A 117 -2.44 15.41 16.46
N SER A 118 -1.11 15.44 16.44
CA SER A 118 -0.25 14.57 15.63
C SER A 118 0.63 13.64 16.48
N ILE A 119 0.56 13.74 17.82
CA ILE A 119 1.46 13.05 18.76
C ILE A 119 1.36 11.52 18.65
N SER A 120 0.15 11.02 18.41
CA SER A 120 -0.11 9.57 18.25
C SER A 120 0.17 9.07 16.82
N GLY A 121 0.55 9.96 15.90
CA GLY A 121 0.81 9.62 14.51
C GLY A 121 2.12 8.87 14.34
N HIS A 122 2.05 7.65 13.81
CA HIS A 122 3.22 6.89 13.39
C HIS A 122 3.58 7.18 11.91
N TRP A 123 4.53 6.46 11.33
CA TRP A 123 4.98 6.71 9.95
C TRP A 123 3.87 6.59 8.90
N ASP A 124 2.87 5.75 9.15
CA ASP A 124 1.67 5.63 8.31
C ASP A 124 0.78 6.89 8.35
N TYR A 125 1.00 7.81 9.29
CA TYR A 125 0.42 9.15 9.38
C TYR A 125 1.42 10.24 8.94
N ILE A 126 2.67 10.14 9.38
CA ILE A 126 3.71 11.16 9.16
C ILE A 126 4.00 11.32 7.66
N GLU A 127 4.27 10.23 6.93
CA GLU A 127 4.64 10.33 5.52
C GLU A 127 3.51 10.94 4.68
N PRO A 128 2.25 10.47 4.79
CA PRO A 128 1.17 11.07 4.03
C PRO A 128 0.90 12.52 4.41
N ALA A 129 0.92 12.88 5.69
CA ALA A 129 0.73 14.26 6.12
C ALA A 129 1.86 15.19 5.61
N LEU A 130 3.12 14.74 5.60
CA LEU A 130 4.23 15.51 5.03
C LEU A 130 4.10 15.68 3.51
N PHE A 131 3.63 14.65 2.80
CA PHE A 131 3.25 14.79 1.39
C PHE A 131 2.17 15.86 1.20
N GLY A 132 1.09 15.81 2.00
CA GLY A 132 0.04 16.83 1.97
C GLY A 132 0.63 18.23 2.13
N TYR A 133 1.45 18.43 3.16
CA TYR A 133 2.14 19.70 3.40
C TYR A 133 3.00 20.14 2.21
N ALA A 134 3.80 19.23 1.63
CA ALA A 134 4.61 19.49 0.44
C ALA A 134 3.76 19.87 -0.79
N ALA A 135 2.59 19.26 -0.96
CA ALA A 135 1.65 19.59 -2.03
C ALA A 135 1.08 21.01 -1.89
N GLY A 136 0.72 21.41 -0.66
CA GLY A 136 0.31 22.79 -0.37
C GLY A 136 1.42 23.80 -0.73
N LYS A 137 2.66 23.51 -0.32
CA LYS A 137 3.84 24.32 -0.70
C LYS A 137 4.07 24.39 -2.21
N ALA A 138 3.90 23.27 -2.93
CA ALA A 138 4.07 23.24 -4.38
C ALA A 138 3.02 24.12 -5.09
N ILE A 139 1.76 24.11 -4.63
CA ILE A 139 0.70 24.94 -5.19
C ILE A 139 0.96 26.43 -4.91
N GLU A 140 1.38 26.80 -3.69
CA GLU A 140 1.80 28.16 -3.36
C GLU A 140 2.94 28.62 -4.28
N SER A 141 4.02 27.83 -4.37
CA SER A 141 5.20 28.10 -5.21
C SER A 141 4.81 28.30 -6.68
N PHE A 142 4.02 27.38 -7.24
CA PHE A 142 3.55 27.45 -8.63
C PHE A 142 2.70 28.70 -8.88
N SER A 143 1.73 28.97 -8.01
CA SER A 143 0.82 30.11 -8.18
C SER A 143 1.53 31.45 -8.16
N ARG A 144 2.54 31.62 -7.30
CA ARG A 144 3.34 32.85 -7.23
C ARG A 144 4.33 32.98 -8.38
N TYR A 145 4.97 31.88 -8.77
CA TYR A 145 5.94 31.88 -9.86
C TYR A 145 5.34 32.38 -11.18
N TYR A 146 4.09 31.98 -11.46
CA TYR A 146 3.36 32.36 -12.67
C TYR A 146 2.42 33.58 -12.50
N ASP A 147 2.48 34.32 -11.38
CA ASP A 147 1.65 35.50 -11.09
C ASP A 147 0.14 35.23 -11.28
N LEU A 148 -0.34 34.12 -10.70
CA LEU A 148 -1.70 33.62 -10.87
C LEU A 148 -2.71 34.18 -9.85
N GLU A 149 -2.33 35.16 -9.02
CA GLU A 149 -3.14 35.68 -7.92
C GLU A 149 -4.45 36.35 -8.40
N LYS A 150 -4.50 36.78 -9.67
CA LYS A 150 -5.70 37.36 -10.30
C LYS A 150 -6.58 36.33 -11.01
N LYS A 151 -6.21 35.05 -10.95
CA LYS A 151 -6.94 33.93 -11.56
C LYS A 151 -7.78 33.21 -10.51
N ASN A 152 -8.83 32.54 -10.97
CA ASN A 152 -9.62 31.66 -10.12
C ASN A 152 -8.88 30.34 -9.94
N LEU A 153 -8.15 30.20 -8.84
CA LEU A 153 -7.40 28.98 -8.51
C LEU A 153 -8.23 28.11 -7.57
N ALA A 154 -8.36 26.81 -7.90
CA ALA A 154 -8.95 25.83 -7.00
C ALA A 154 -7.96 24.71 -6.70
N ALA A 155 -7.93 24.25 -5.44
CA ALA A 155 -7.13 23.11 -5.01
C ALA A 155 -8.03 22.08 -4.32
N HIS A 156 -8.13 20.88 -4.90
CA HIS A 156 -8.97 19.79 -4.42
C HIS A 156 -8.12 18.72 -3.74
N PHE A 157 -8.30 18.56 -2.44
CA PHE A 157 -7.61 17.62 -1.57
C PHE A 157 -8.49 16.40 -1.29
N HIS A 158 -7.98 15.21 -1.60
CA HIS A 158 -8.67 13.94 -1.34
C HIS A 158 -8.10 13.23 -0.11
N GLU A 159 -8.98 12.97 0.85
CA GLU A 159 -8.72 12.32 2.14
C GLU A 159 -7.71 13.00 3.06
N TRP A 160 -7.74 12.56 4.33
CA TRP A 160 -6.94 13.07 5.42
C TRP A 160 -5.43 13.11 5.12
N GLN A 161 -4.90 12.19 4.29
CA GLN A 161 -3.50 12.19 3.88
C GLN A 161 -3.06 13.54 3.29
N THR A 162 -3.98 14.22 2.61
CA THR A 162 -3.68 15.49 1.93
C THR A 162 -4.06 16.72 2.76
N GLY A 163 -4.69 16.52 3.92
CA GLY A 163 -5.26 17.56 4.76
C GLY A 163 -4.25 18.60 5.25
N ALA A 164 -2.99 18.20 5.48
CA ALA A 164 -1.94 19.15 5.89
C ALA A 164 -1.62 20.18 4.80
N GLY A 165 -1.80 19.83 3.52
CA GLY A 165 -1.64 20.73 2.39
C GLY A 165 -2.77 21.75 2.29
N LEU A 166 -3.99 21.32 2.60
CA LEU A 166 -5.13 22.23 2.70
C LEU A 166 -4.93 23.26 3.80
N LEU A 167 -4.54 22.81 5.01
CA LEU A 167 -4.25 23.70 6.13
C LEU A 167 -3.09 24.65 5.79
N TYR A 168 -2.07 24.17 5.05
CA TYR A 168 -1.00 25.03 4.56
C TYR A 168 -1.52 26.14 3.64
N LEU A 169 -2.34 25.80 2.62
CA LEU A 169 -2.88 26.80 1.69
C LEU A 169 -3.82 27.78 2.38
N GLU A 170 -4.66 27.32 3.31
CA GLU A 170 -5.55 28.19 4.08
C GLU A 170 -4.76 29.29 4.80
N LYS A 171 -3.58 28.95 5.35
CA LYS A 171 -2.70 29.93 6.01
C LYS A 171 -1.93 30.82 5.04
N TYR A 172 -1.27 30.22 4.04
CA TYR A 172 -0.22 30.90 3.26
C TYR A 172 -0.66 31.37 1.88
N GLN A 173 -1.75 30.83 1.36
CA GLN A 173 -2.33 31.18 0.06
C GLN A 173 -3.87 31.10 0.07
N PRO A 174 -4.54 31.88 0.94
CA PRO A 174 -5.99 31.77 1.16
C PRO A 174 -6.83 32.18 -0.06
N THR A 175 -6.23 32.80 -1.08
CA THR A 175 -6.90 33.15 -2.34
C THR A 175 -7.15 31.93 -3.24
N VAL A 176 -6.53 30.79 -2.97
CA VAL A 176 -6.82 29.52 -3.66
C VAL A 176 -8.03 28.87 -2.99
N GLY A 177 -9.12 28.68 -3.74
CA GLY A 177 -10.32 28.01 -3.23
C GLY A 177 -10.06 26.53 -2.94
N THR A 178 -10.14 26.14 -1.68
CA THR A 178 -9.85 24.76 -1.24
C THR A 178 -11.09 23.88 -1.19
N VAL A 179 -11.04 22.72 -1.85
CA VAL A 179 -12.05 21.67 -1.71
C VAL A 179 -11.45 20.49 -0.96
N PHE A 180 -12.15 19.98 0.05
CA PHE A 180 -11.78 18.73 0.72
C PHE A 180 -12.85 17.67 0.46
N THR A 181 -12.47 16.53 -0.12
CA THR A 181 -13.34 15.35 -0.20
C THR A 181 -12.82 14.27 0.73
N THR A 182 -13.63 13.88 1.71
CA THR A 182 -13.42 12.61 2.43
C THR A 182 -14.29 11.52 1.81
N HIS A 183 -13.68 10.40 1.42
CA HIS A 183 -14.38 9.26 0.81
C HIS A 183 -14.86 8.28 1.87
N ALA A 184 -14.29 8.30 3.07
CA ALA A 184 -14.76 7.58 4.24
C ALA A 184 -14.28 8.30 5.50
N THR A 185 -15.04 8.26 6.59
CA THR A 185 -14.51 8.81 7.86
C THR A 185 -13.58 7.81 8.52
N THR A 186 -12.44 8.29 9.04
CA THR A 186 -11.46 7.48 9.77
C THR A 186 -12.12 6.76 10.95
N VAL A 187 -12.97 7.46 11.70
CA VAL A 187 -13.69 6.90 12.86
C VAL A 187 -14.76 5.91 12.43
N GLY A 188 -15.57 6.22 11.41
CA GLY A 188 -16.62 5.32 10.91
C GLY A 188 -16.05 3.98 10.43
N ARG A 189 -14.99 4.02 9.62
CA ARG A 189 -14.29 2.81 9.16
C ARG A 189 -13.71 2.01 10.33
N SER A 190 -13.17 2.69 11.35
CA SER A 190 -12.59 2.05 12.52
C SER A 190 -13.63 1.38 13.41
N ILE A 191 -14.80 2.00 13.61
CA ILE A 191 -15.93 1.41 14.34
C ILE A 191 -16.41 0.13 13.64
N ALA A 192 -16.71 0.24 12.34
CA ALA A 192 -17.20 -0.89 11.55
C ALA A 192 -16.16 -2.02 11.46
N GLY A 193 -14.89 -1.69 11.23
CA GLY A 193 -13.78 -2.65 11.17
C GLY A 193 -13.53 -3.40 12.48
N ASN A 194 -13.88 -2.82 13.63
CA ASN A 194 -13.84 -3.49 14.94
C ASN A 194 -15.14 -4.25 15.28
N GLY A 195 -16.08 -4.36 14.33
CA GLY A 195 -17.35 -5.07 14.53
C GLY A 195 -18.32 -4.38 15.50
N LEU A 196 -18.12 -3.08 15.75
CA LEU A 196 -18.99 -2.27 16.60
C LEU A 196 -20.16 -1.71 15.78
N SER A 197 -21.30 -1.51 16.43
CA SER A 197 -22.48 -0.87 15.83
C SER A 197 -22.22 0.62 15.54
N LEU A 198 -22.31 1.00 14.27
CA LEU A 198 -22.09 2.37 13.81
C LEU A 198 -23.40 3.14 13.65
N TYR A 199 -24.32 2.64 12.82
CA TYR A 199 -25.41 3.46 12.29
C TYR A 199 -26.55 3.69 13.29
N SER A 200 -26.87 2.71 14.13
CA SER A 200 -27.94 2.83 15.14
C SER A 200 -27.56 3.73 16.32
N GLN A 201 -26.26 3.83 16.63
CA GLN A 201 -25.75 4.61 17.76
C GLN A 201 -25.16 5.96 17.33
N MET A 202 -25.08 6.25 16.02
CA MET A 202 -24.33 7.37 15.46
C MET A 202 -24.63 8.72 16.12
N GLU A 203 -25.90 8.98 16.45
CA GLU A 203 -26.37 10.20 17.12
C GLU A 203 -25.84 10.38 18.55
N HIS A 204 -25.34 9.32 19.17
CA HIS A 204 -24.81 9.30 20.54
C HIS A 204 -23.28 9.15 20.57
N LEU A 205 -22.63 9.05 19.41
CA LEU A 205 -21.18 8.90 19.32
C LEU A 205 -20.50 10.27 19.26
N ASN A 206 -19.43 10.44 20.03
CA ASN A 206 -18.52 11.56 19.88
C ASN A 206 -17.27 11.12 19.09
N GLY A 207 -16.97 11.82 17.99
CA GLY A 207 -15.85 11.50 17.10
C GLY A 207 -14.50 11.49 17.80
N ASP A 208 -14.20 12.55 18.57
CA ASP A 208 -12.92 12.69 19.27
C ASP A 208 -12.72 11.64 20.37
N GLN A 209 -13.78 11.30 21.08
CA GLN A 209 -13.76 10.22 22.07
C GLN A 209 -13.52 8.87 21.40
N LYS A 210 -14.26 8.56 20.33
CA LYS A 210 -14.10 7.29 19.61
C LYS A 210 -12.73 7.17 18.93
N ALA A 211 -12.18 8.27 18.43
CA ALA A 211 -10.82 8.28 17.90
C ALA A 211 -9.77 7.91 18.97
N ARG A 212 -9.96 8.34 20.22
CA ARG A 212 -9.11 7.93 21.35
C ARG A 212 -9.28 6.46 21.70
N GLU A 213 -10.52 5.99 21.81
CA GLU A 213 -10.82 4.58 22.13
C GLU A 213 -10.27 3.61 21.07
N LEU A 214 -10.21 4.03 19.81
CA LEU A 214 -9.77 3.22 18.67
C LEU A 214 -8.31 3.51 18.25
N ASN A 215 -7.59 4.37 18.98
CA ASN A 215 -6.20 4.77 18.70
C ASN A 215 -5.98 5.34 17.27
N VAL A 216 -6.90 6.17 16.79
CA VAL A 216 -6.84 6.84 15.48
C VAL A 216 -6.90 8.37 15.59
N ILE A 217 -6.46 8.91 16.74
CA ILE A 217 -6.55 10.34 17.07
C ILE A 217 -5.89 11.20 15.99
N ALA A 218 -4.66 10.88 15.57
CA ALA A 218 -3.92 11.72 14.64
C ALA A 218 -4.59 11.84 13.26
N LYS A 219 -5.02 10.71 12.71
CA LYS A 219 -5.76 10.66 11.43
C LYS A 219 -7.09 11.40 11.53
N HIS A 220 -7.85 11.15 12.60
CA HIS A 220 -9.13 11.82 12.83
C HIS A 220 -8.96 13.33 12.99
N SER A 221 -7.98 13.78 13.76
CA SER A 221 -7.70 15.20 13.98
C SER A 221 -7.37 15.91 12.67
N LEU A 222 -6.51 15.32 11.83
CA LEU A 222 -6.19 15.88 10.52
C LEU A 222 -7.38 15.90 9.57
N GLU A 223 -8.15 14.82 9.52
CA GLU A 223 -9.37 14.70 8.70
C GLU A 223 -10.42 15.74 9.09
N LYS A 224 -10.72 15.85 10.39
CA LYS A 224 -11.69 16.80 10.96
C LYS A 224 -11.26 18.24 10.71
N LEU A 225 -9.98 18.57 10.90
CA LEU A 225 -9.48 19.93 10.67
C LEU A 225 -9.47 20.28 9.19
N ALA A 226 -9.06 19.36 8.31
CA ALA A 226 -9.10 19.59 6.87
C ALA A 226 -10.54 19.86 6.38
N GLY A 227 -11.51 19.06 6.82
CA GLY A 227 -12.93 19.31 6.55
C GLY A 227 -13.41 20.64 7.12
N THR A 228 -13.05 20.97 8.37
CA THR A 228 -13.46 22.22 9.04
C THR A 228 -12.87 23.48 8.42
N HIS A 229 -11.68 23.42 7.83
CA HIS A 229 -11.00 24.58 7.25
C HIS A 229 -11.12 24.69 5.72
N ALA A 230 -11.69 23.68 5.05
CA ALA A 230 -11.94 23.73 3.60
C ALA A 230 -12.96 24.82 3.24
N ASP A 231 -12.75 25.50 2.10
CA ASP A 231 -13.72 26.43 1.52
C ASP A 231 -14.98 25.71 1.01
N ALA A 232 -14.82 24.48 0.53
CA ALA A 232 -15.92 23.56 0.30
C ALA A 232 -15.56 22.17 0.84
N PHE A 233 -16.34 21.70 1.82
CA PHE A 233 -16.20 20.36 2.38
C PHE A 233 -17.20 19.42 1.70
N THR A 234 -16.72 18.27 1.23
CA THR A 234 -17.47 17.36 0.37
C THR A 234 -17.27 15.90 0.77
N THR A 235 -18.22 15.04 0.41
CA THR A 235 -18.16 13.57 0.60
C THR A 235 -18.70 12.86 -0.63
N VAL A 236 -18.58 11.53 -0.70
CA VAL A 236 -19.05 10.76 -1.87
C VAL A 236 -20.47 10.20 -1.74
N SER A 237 -21.08 10.29 -0.56
CA SER A 237 -22.45 9.85 -0.34
C SER A 237 -23.12 10.54 0.84
N GLU A 238 -24.45 10.47 0.86
CA GLU A 238 -25.29 10.94 1.97
C GLU A 238 -25.01 10.18 3.28
N LEU A 239 -24.61 8.91 3.22
CA LEU A 239 -24.22 8.14 4.40
C LEU A 239 -22.96 8.73 5.04
N THR A 240 -21.94 8.98 4.22
CA THR A 240 -20.70 9.59 4.69
C THR A 240 -20.91 11.04 5.11
N ALA A 241 -21.83 11.77 4.48
CA ALA A 241 -22.20 13.12 4.93
C ALA A 241 -22.79 13.13 6.34
N ARG A 242 -23.65 12.15 6.67
CA ARG A 242 -24.18 11.96 8.03
C ARG A 242 -23.07 11.60 9.03
N GLU A 243 -22.11 10.77 8.64
CA GLU A 243 -20.94 10.47 9.47
C GLU A 243 -20.12 11.74 9.75
N CYS A 244 -19.85 12.56 8.74
CA CYS A 244 -19.08 13.80 8.87
C CYS A 244 -19.76 14.80 9.80
N LEU A 245 -21.09 14.95 9.71
CA LEU A 245 -21.85 15.79 10.63
C LEU A 245 -21.63 15.41 12.11
N ARG A 246 -21.48 14.11 12.39
CA ARG A 246 -21.32 13.60 13.75
C ARG A 246 -19.87 13.54 14.21
N PHE A 247 -18.96 13.12 13.35
CA PHE A 247 -17.56 12.93 13.73
C PHE A 247 -16.71 14.16 13.50
N HIS A 248 -16.97 14.93 12.45
CA HIS A 248 -16.23 16.16 12.15
C HIS A 248 -16.93 17.41 12.66
N GLU A 249 -18.19 17.29 13.11
CA GLU A 249 -19.00 18.39 13.66
C GLU A 249 -19.20 19.53 12.64
N ARG A 250 -19.16 19.19 11.34
CA ARG A 250 -19.39 20.10 10.21
C ARG A 250 -20.31 19.44 9.18
N GLU A 251 -21.33 20.19 8.74
CA GLU A 251 -22.16 19.79 7.60
C GLU A 251 -21.36 19.84 6.30
N VAL A 252 -21.62 18.87 5.43
CA VAL A 252 -20.98 18.77 4.13
C VAL A 252 -21.67 19.73 3.16
N ASP A 253 -20.88 20.52 2.43
CA ASP A 253 -21.36 21.52 1.50
C ASP A 253 -21.93 20.89 0.22
N GLU A 254 -21.39 19.75 -0.22
CA GLU A 254 -21.87 18.99 -1.37
C GLU A 254 -21.49 17.51 -1.32
N VAL A 255 -22.41 16.64 -1.73
CA VAL A 255 -22.11 15.25 -2.03
C VAL A 255 -21.65 15.15 -3.49
N LEU A 256 -20.54 14.46 -3.71
CA LEU A 256 -19.88 14.21 -4.99
C LEU A 256 -19.96 12.71 -5.33
N PRO A 257 -21.10 12.23 -5.87
CA PRO A 257 -21.24 10.83 -6.25
C PRO A 257 -20.14 10.41 -7.22
N ASN A 258 -19.58 9.22 -6.99
CA ASN A 258 -18.50 8.70 -7.82
C ASN A 258 -19.05 8.10 -9.11
N GLY A 259 -18.61 8.63 -10.25
CA GLY A 259 -18.94 8.08 -11.56
C GLY A 259 -17.97 7.01 -12.04
N PHE A 260 -18.21 6.53 -13.26
CA PHE A 260 -17.27 5.69 -13.99
C PHE A 260 -17.14 6.09 -15.47
N GLU A 261 -16.07 5.62 -16.10
CA GLU A 261 -15.80 5.79 -17.53
C GLU A 261 -16.23 4.54 -18.31
N ASP A 262 -17.01 4.70 -19.38
CA ASP A 262 -17.62 3.54 -20.06
C ASP A 262 -16.67 2.67 -20.89
N ARG A 263 -15.48 3.18 -21.21
CA ARG A 263 -14.64 2.61 -22.26
C ARG A 263 -14.11 1.20 -21.98
N PHE A 264 -14.11 0.77 -20.71
CA PHE A 264 -13.70 -0.58 -20.35
C PHE A 264 -14.84 -1.61 -20.46
N VAL A 265 -16.09 -1.17 -20.70
CA VAL A 265 -17.21 -2.06 -21.01
C VAL A 265 -17.12 -2.47 -22.48
N PRO A 266 -17.15 -3.78 -22.81
CA PRO A 266 -17.08 -4.22 -24.20
C PRO A 266 -18.24 -3.69 -25.05
N GLU A 267 -17.93 -3.33 -26.29
CA GLU A 267 -18.92 -2.93 -27.29
C GLU A 267 -19.95 -4.04 -27.55
N ALA A 268 -21.19 -3.66 -27.90
CA ALA A 268 -22.30 -4.58 -28.11
C ALA A 268 -22.01 -5.69 -29.15
N SER A 269 -21.10 -5.44 -30.10
CA SER A 269 -20.69 -6.41 -31.13
C SER A 269 -19.90 -7.60 -30.60
N VAL A 270 -19.15 -7.43 -29.50
CA VAL A 270 -18.29 -8.46 -28.90
C VAL A 270 -18.76 -8.89 -27.51
N PHE A 271 -19.77 -8.21 -26.95
CA PHE A 271 -20.22 -8.41 -25.59
C PHE A 271 -20.66 -9.85 -25.29
N GLU A 272 -21.56 -10.41 -26.11
CA GLU A 272 -22.10 -11.76 -25.89
C GLU A 272 -21.04 -12.84 -26.10
N GLU A 273 -20.08 -12.64 -27.01
CA GLU A 273 -18.95 -13.54 -27.22
C GLU A 273 -18.05 -13.59 -25.98
N ARG A 274 -17.64 -12.42 -25.47
CA ARG A 274 -16.82 -12.31 -24.26
C ARG A 274 -17.52 -12.92 -23.05
N ARG A 275 -18.82 -12.65 -22.91
CA ARG A 275 -19.66 -13.24 -21.87
C ARG A 275 -19.66 -14.77 -21.94
N ALA A 276 -19.88 -15.35 -23.12
CA ALA A 276 -19.90 -16.79 -23.31
C ALA A 276 -18.54 -17.42 -22.95
N SER A 277 -17.44 -16.79 -23.38
CA SER A 277 -16.07 -17.22 -23.05
C SER A 277 -15.80 -17.19 -21.53
N ALA A 278 -16.13 -16.08 -20.87
CA ALA A 278 -15.97 -15.92 -19.43
C ALA A 278 -16.76 -16.98 -18.66
N ARG A 279 -18.04 -17.14 -19.01
CA ARG A 279 -18.94 -18.12 -18.40
C ARG A 279 -18.41 -19.55 -18.57
N ALA A 280 -17.95 -19.92 -19.77
CA ALA A 280 -17.37 -21.23 -20.02
C ALA A 280 -16.15 -21.49 -19.14
N LYS A 281 -15.25 -20.51 -19.00
CA LYS A 281 -14.07 -20.64 -18.14
C LYS A 281 -14.45 -20.79 -16.66
N MET A 282 -15.44 -20.05 -16.18
CA MET A 282 -15.91 -20.17 -14.80
C MET A 282 -16.53 -21.54 -14.51
N LEU A 283 -17.33 -22.08 -15.45
CA LEU A 283 -17.89 -23.43 -15.34
C LEU A 283 -16.82 -24.51 -15.38
N GLU A 284 -15.80 -24.36 -16.21
CA GLU A 284 -14.64 -25.26 -16.28
C GLU A 284 -13.93 -25.34 -14.93
N VAL A 285 -13.58 -24.18 -14.35
CA VAL A 285 -12.90 -24.11 -13.04
C VAL A 285 -13.78 -24.69 -11.93
N ALA A 286 -15.06 -24.32 -11.89
CA ALA A 286 -15.98 -24.84 -10.88
C ALA A 286 -16.23 -26.36 -11.01
N SER A 287 -16.33 -26.88 -12.23
CA SER A 287 -16.49 -28.32 -12.48
C SER A 287 -15.22 -29.08 -12.10
N ALA A 288 -14.04 -28.51 -12.39
CA ALA A 288 -12.76 -29.08 -11.99
C ALA A 288 -12.62 -29.15 -10.46
N LEU A 289 -12.98 -28.07 -9.76
CA LEU A 289 -12.83 -28.00 -8.30
C LEU A 289 -13.85 -28.87 -7.54
N THR A 290 -15.07 -28.99 -8.05
CA THR A 290 -16.15 -29.74 -7.39
C THR A 290 -16.21 -31.21 -7.81
N GLY A 291 -15.53 -31.59 -8.90
CA GLY A 291 -15.59 -32.93 -9.49
C GLY A 291 -16.95 -33.28 -10.13
N ASP A 292 -17.84 -32.30 -10.30
CA ASP A 292 -19.19 -32.48 -10.84
C ASP A 292 -19.35 -31.64 -12.13
N PRO A 293 -19.70 -32.25 -13.29
CA PRO A 293 -19.99 -31.49 -14.50
C PRO A 293 -21.20 -30.56 -14.31
N LEU A 294 -20.97 -29.26 -14.44
CA LEU A 294 -22.02 -28.25 -14.27
C LEU A 294 -22.71 -27.91 -15.61
N PRO A 295 -24.06 -27.93 -15.67
CA PRO A 295 -24.81 -27.55 -16.87
C PRO A 295 -24.57 -26.12 -17.37
N GLU A 296 -24.77 -25.90 -18.68
CA GLU A 296 -24.67 -24.59 -19.32
C GLU A 296 -25.75 -23.58 -18.93
N ASP A 297 -26.76 -23.95 -18.15
CA ASP A 297 -27.77 -23.05 -17.58
C ASP A 297 -27.59 -22.79 -16.07
N THR A 298 -26.53 -23.34 -15.47
CA THR A 298 -26.13 -23.09 -14.07
C THR A 298 -26.03 -21.59 -13.80
N LEU A 299 -26.67 -21.12 -12.73
CA LEU A 299 -26.59 -19.72 -12.28
C LEU A 299 -25.19 -19.45 -11.72
N LEU A 300 -24.45 -18.50 -12.32
CA LEU A 300 -23.18 -18.04 -11.78
C LEU A 300 -23.39 -16.74 -11.02
N MET A 301 -23.03 -16.74 -9.74
CA MET A 301 -23.08 -15.54 -8.90
C MET A 301 -21.74 -15.26 -8.24
N ALA A 302 -21.49 -14.02 -7.86
CA ALA A 302 -20.28 -13.70 -7.10
C ALA A 302 -20.47 -12.56 -6.09
N THR A 303 -19.56 -12.56 -5.13
CA THR A 303 -19.15 -11.35 -4.41
C THR A 303 -17.67 -11.10 -4.66
N SER A 304 -17.25 -9.85 -4.57
CA SER A 304 -15.87 -9.42 -4.84
C SER A 304 -15.50 -8.17 -4.04
N GLY A 305 -14.20 -7.97 -3.84
CA GLY A 305 -13.66 -6.78 -3.20
C GLY A 305 -12.54 -7.11 -2.21
N ARG A 306 -12.22 -6.13 -1.35
CA ARG A 306 -11.25 -6.32 -0.27
C ARG A 306 -11.73 -7.37 0.73
N TYR A 307 -10.79 -8.07 1.35
CA TYR A 307 -11.08 -9.00 2.44
C TYR A 307 -11.46 -8.25 3.72
N GLU A 308 -12.70 -7.76 3.77
CA GLU A 308 -13.32 -7.19 4.98
C GLU A 308 -14.58 -8.00 5.31
N PHE A 309 -14.40 -9.10 6.07
CA PHE A 309 -15.39 -10.17 6.25
C PHE A 309 -16.82 -9.68 6.57
N ARG A 310 -16.96 -8.78 7.55
CA ARG A 310 -18.25 -8.18 7.93
C ARG A 310 -18.62 -6.95 7.10
N ASN A 311 -17.67 -6.03 6.89
CA ASN A 311 -17.96 -4.76 6.22
C ASN A 311 -18.43 -4.94 4.78
N LYS A 312 -17.86 -5.91 4.05
CA LYS A 312 -18.30 -6.29 2.70
C LYS A 312 -19.48 -7.27 2.70
N GLY A 313 -19.95 -7.69 3.88
CA GLY A 313 -21.08 -8.61 4.04
C GLY A 313 -20.79 -10.02 3.52
N ILE A 314 -19.52 -10.44 3.53
CA ILE A 314 -19.11 -11.77 3.05
C ILE A 314 -19.74 -12.86 3.93
N ASP A 315 -19.82 -12.60 5.22
CA ASP A 315 -20.55 -13.42 6.20
C ASP A 315 -22.02 -13.62 5.80
N LEU A 316 -22.77 -12.54 5.56
CA LEU A 316 -24.19 -12.63 5.20
C LEU A 316 -24.41 -13.31 3.86
N PHE A 317 -23.50 -13.10 2.91
CA PHE A 317 -23.57 -13.80 1.62
C PHE A 317 -23.42 -15.32 1.83
N ILE A 318 -22.39 -15.77 2.56
CA ILE A 318 -22.20 -17.21 2.83
C ILE A 318 -23.38 -17.79 3.61
N ASP A 319 -23.91 -17.06 4.61
CA ASP A 319 -25.08 -17.45 5.38
C ASP A 319 -26.31 -17.68 4.48
N SER A 320 -26.54 -16.77 3.51
CA SER A 320 -27.64 -16.89 2.54
C SER A 320 -27.48 -18.09 1.59
N LEU A 321 -26.24 -18.40 1.16
CA LEU A 321 -25.96 -19.58 0.35
C LEU A 321 -26.26 -20.86 1.12
N GLY A 322 -25.94 -20.89 2.42
CA GLY A 322 -26.27 -22.01 3.30
C GLY A 322 -27.78 -22.24 3.41
N ASP A 323 -28.56 -21.18 3.61
CA ASP A 323 -30.03 -21.25 3.66
C ASP A 323 -30.61 -21.73 2.33
N LEU A 324 -30.11 -21.21 1.22
CA LEU A 324 -30.54 -21.60 -0.12
C LEU A 324 -30.21 -23.07 -0.42
N ASN A 325 -29.06 -23.58 0.01
CA ASN A 325 -28.69 -24.98 -0.21
C ASN A 325 -29.64 -25.95 0.51
N ARG A 326 -30.22 -25.52 1.64
CA ARG A 326 -31.22 -26.30 2.40
C ARG A 326 -32.65 -26.13 1.85
N ASP A 327 -32.89 -25.13 1.01
CA ASP A 327 -34.22 -24.85 0.48
C ASP A 327 -34.64 -25.91 -0.54
N LYS A 328 -35.80 -26.53 -0.30
CA LYS A 328 -36.39 -27.54 -1.17
C LYS A 328 -36.85 -26.95 -2.50
N ASP A 329 -37.22 -25.68 -2.52
CA ASP A 329 -37.81 -24.99 -3.67
C ASP A 329 -36.76 -24.30 -4.58
N CYS A 330 -35.46 -24.44 -4.28
CA CYS A 330 -34.39 -23.98 -5.17
C CYS A 330 -34.39 -24.81 -6.47
N PRO A 331 -34.65 -24.19 -7.64
CA PRO A 331 -35.03 -24.90 -8.87
C PRO A 331 -33.86 -25.39 -9.74
N GLY A 332 -32.60 -25.07 -9.42
CA GLY A 332 -31.44 -25.44 -10.25
C GLY A 332 -30.10 -25.41 -9.50
N LYS A 333 -29.04 -25.92 -10.15
CA LYS A 333 -27.66 -25.84 -9.64
C LYS A 333 -27.15 -24.39 -9.77
N ALA A 334 -26.54 -23.87 -8.72
CA ALA A 334 -25.95 -22.53 -8.68
C ALA A 334 -24.51 -22.58 -8.17
N VAL A 335 -23.66 -21.68 -8.66
CA VAL A 335 -22.26 -21.56 -8.22
C VAL A 335 -22.01 -20.14 -7.75
N ALA A 336 -21.56 -20.00 -6.51
CA ALA A 336 -21.11 -18.75 -5.93
C ALA A 336 -19.58 -18.65 -5.94
N PHE A 337 -19.06 -17.60 -6.55
CA PHE A 337 -17.65 -17.25 -6.50
C PHE A 337 -17.39 -16.17 -5.44
N LEU A 338 -16.39 -16.41 -4.60
CA LEU A 338 -15.86 -15.45 -3.64
C LEU A 338 -14.54 -14.90 -4.25
N LEU A 339 -14.63 -13.80 -5.00
CA LEU A 339 -13.51 -13.19 -5.72
C LEU A 339 -12.80 -12.17 -4.81
N ILE A 340 -12.17 -12.67 -3.73
CA ILE A 340 -11.66 -11.87 -2.62
C ILE A 340 -10.20 -12.23 -2.37
N PRO A 341 -9.24 -11.35 -2.69
CA PRO A 341 -7.81 -11.63 -2.48
C PRO A 341 -7.49 -11.94 -1.01
N ALA A 342 -6.64 -12.94 -0.77
CA ALA A 342 -6.15 -13.30 0.56
C ALA A 342 -4.65 -13.66 0.52
N ASN A 343 -4.07 -13.97 1.67
CA ASN A 343 -2.65 -14.33 1.75
C ASN A 343 -2.39 -15.77 1.24
N HIS A 344 -2.01 -15.90 -0.03
CA HIS A 344 -1.82 -17.18 -0.72
C HIS A 344 -0.37 -17.38 -1.22
N TYR A 345 0.06 -18.64 -1.39
CA TYR A 345 1.38 -19.00 -1.93
C TYR A 345 1.34 -19.61 -3.34
N GLY A 346 0.19 -19.53 -4.02
CA GLY A 346 0.07 -19.82 -5.44
C GLY A 346 -1.15 -20.68 -5.78
N PRO A 347 -1.41 -20.89 -7.08
CA PRO A 347 -2.54 -21.69 -7.56
C PRO A 347 -2.45 -23.15 -7.09
N CYS A 348 -3.59 -23.77 -6.81
CA CYS A 348 -3.65 -25.21 -6.52
C CYS A 348 -3.25 -26.01 -7.76
N LYS A 349 -2.28 -26.92 -7.61
CA LYS A 349 -1.73 -27.71 -8.74
C LYS A 349 -2.72 -28.75 -9.25
N ASP A 350 -3.51 -29.30 -8.34
CA ASP A 350 -4.59 -30.23 -8.64
C ASP A 350 -5.88 -29.67 -8.04
N LEU A 351 -6.75 -29.13 -8.91
CA LEU A 351 -8.06 -28.64 -8.48
C LEU A 351 -9.00 -29.80 -8.08
N GLN A 352 -8.69 -31.06 -8.44
CA GLN A 352 -9.52 -32.20 -8.05
C GLN A 352 -9.13 -32.80 -6.69
N ASP A 353 -8.21 -32.17 -5.95
CA ASP A 353 -7.83 -32.63 -4.62
C ASP A 353 -9.05 -32.59 -3.67
N PRO A 354 -9.54 -33.75 -3.17
CA PRO A 354 -10.70 -33.81 -2.29
C PRO A 354 -10.49 -33.08 -0.96
N SER A 355 -9.24 -32.78 -0.59
CA SER A 355 -8.90 -32.04 0.63
C SER A 355 -9.08 -30.52 0.50
N GLN A 356 -9.24 -29.99 -0.72
CA GLN A 356 -9.32 -28.54 -0.99
C GLN A 356 -10.43 -28.19 -2.00
N ASN A 357 -11.64 -28.68 -1.79
CA ASN A 357 -12.74 -28.54 -2.75
C ASN A 357 -13.43 -27.16 -2.81
N HIS A 358 -12.93 -26.16 -2.07
CA HIS A 358 -13.40 -24.76 -2.15
C HIS A 358 -12.34 -23.79 -2.66
N LEU A 359 -11.06 -24.17 -2.72
CA LEU A 359 -9.95 -23.24 -2.97
C LEU A 359 -9.36 -23.38 -4.37
N THR A 360 -9.19 -22.26 -5.06
CA THR A 360 -8.42 -22.22 -6.31
C THR A 360 -6.92 -21.96 -6.09
N HIS A 361 -6.56 -21.37 -4.94
CA HIS A 361 -5.19 -21.04 -4.56
C HIS A 361 -4.94 -21.43 -3.11
N ASN A 362 -3.72 -21.86 -2.81
CA ASN A 362 -3.36 -22.33 -1.48
C ASN A 362 -3.12 -21.16 -0.50
N LEU A 363 -3.78 -21.20 0.65
CA LEU A 363 -3.66 -20.19 1.71
C LEU A 363 -2.56 -20.52 2.70
N HIS A 364 -1.86 -19.50 3.22
CA HIS A 364 -0.84 -19.69 4.25
C HIS A 364 -1.40 -20.13 5.63
N TYR A 365 -2.62 -19.71 5.96
CA TYR A 365 -3.26 -19.94 7.26
C TYR A 365 -4.71 -20.39 7.08
N GLU A 366 -4.91 -21.47 6.34
CA GLU A 366 -6.23 -21.97 5.92
C GLU A 366 -7.17 -22.21 7.11
N GLU A 367 -6.66 -22.78 8.19
CA GLU A 367 -7.43 -23.12 9.39
C GLU A 367 -8.01 -21.90 10.13
N HIS A 368 -7.42 -20.71 9.95
CA HIS A 368 -7.86 -19.46 10.60
C HIS A 368 -8.66 -18.56 9.64
N ASP A 369 -8.82 -18.96 8.38
CA ASP A 369 -9.54 -18.18 7.39
C ASP A 369 -11.04 -18.07 7.72
N GLN A 370 -11.56 -16.83 7.79
CA GLN A 370 -12.93 -16.58 8.22
C GLN A 370 -13.97 -17.06 7.21
N ILE A 371 -13.64 -16.98 5.91
CA ILE A 371 -14.50 -17.43 4.81
C ILE A 371 -14.66 -18.95 4.86
N LEU A 372 -13.55 -19.70 4.90
CA LEU A 372 -13.58 -21.16 4.95
C LEU A 372 -14.27 -21.68 6.21
N ASN A 373 -13.97 -21.07 7.37
CA ASN A 373 -14.63 -21.44 8.62
C ASN A 373 -16.14 -21.18 8.57
N ARG A 374 -16.58 -20.09 7.93
CA ARG A 374 -18.01 -19.81 7.76
C ARG A 374 -18.68 -20.78 6.77
N ILE A 375 -18.06 -21.06 5.63
CA ILE A 375 -18.53 -22.07 4.65
C ILE A 375 -18.77 -23.41 5.34
N LYS A 376 -17.78 -23.88 6.12
CA LYS A 376 -17.87 -25.11 6.90
C LYS A 376 -19.01 -25.07 7.93
N SER A 377 -19.15 -23.96 8.66
CA SER A 377 -20.21 -23.79 9.66
C SER A 377 -21.63 -23.84 9.07
N LYS A 378 -21.79 -23.50 7.79
CA LYS A 378 -23.07 -23.50 7.08
C LYS A 378 -23.35 -24.78 6.30
N GLY A 379 -22.44 -25.75 6.35
CA GLY A 379 -22.59 -27.06 5.72
C GLY A 379 -22.52 -27.01 4.20
N LEU A 380 -21.79 -26.04 3.64
CA LEU A 380 -21.58 -25.88 2.20
C LEU A 380 -20.36 -26.72 1.79
N ASN A 381 -20.56 -28.01 1.51
CA ASN A 381 -19.45 -28.96 1.34
C ASN A 381 -19.08 -29.21 -0.13
N ASN A 382 -19.76 -28.57 -1.08
CA ASN A 382 -19.65 -28.85 -2.51
C ASN A 382 -19.96 -30.31 -2.90
N SER A 383 -20.66 -31.06 -2.04
CA SER A 383 -21.06 -32.46 -2.27
C SER A 383 -21.90 -32.58 -3.55
N PRO A 384 -21.89 -33.71 -4.28
CA PRO A 384 -22.68 -33.86 -5.52
C PRO A 384 -24.16 -33.51 -5.39
N ASP A 385 -24.77 -33.73 -4.22
CA ASP A 385 -26.17 -33.40 -3.92
C ASP A 385 -26.41 -31.93 -3.52
N ASP A 386 -25.35 -31.15 -3.26
CA ASP A 386 -25.46 -29.72 -2.95
C ASP A 386 -25.97 -28.96 -4.18
N LYS A 387 -27.05 -28.22 -3.99
CA LYS A 387 -27.66 -27.35 -5.02
C LYS A 387 -26.83 -26.10 -5.26
N VAL A 388 -26.11 -25.66 -4.22
CA VAL A 388 -25.26 -24.47 -4.26
C VAL A 388 -23.81 -24.90 -4.06
N LYS A 389 -22.97 -24.62 -5.05
CA LYS A 389 -21.51 -24.78 -4.97
C LYS A 389 -20.85 -23.45 -4.62
N VAL A 390 -19.77 -23.47 -3.85
CA VAL A 390 -19.01 -22.28 -3.45
C VAL A 390 -17.55 -22.43 -3.85
N ILE A 391 -17.03 -21.44 -4.56
CA ILE A 391 -15.65 -21.40 -5.06
C ILE A 391 -14.98 -20.15 -4.50
N PHE A 392 -13.94 -20.33 -3.68
CA PHE A 392 -13.13 -19.25 -3.15
C PHE A 392 -11.90 -19.01 -4.04
N VAL A 393 -11.77 -17.76 -4.50
CA VAL A 393 -10.67 -17.28 -5.32
C VAL A 393 -9.85 -16.26 -4.53
N PRO A 394 -8.87 -16.70 -3.73
CA PRO A 394 -8.10 -15.82 -2.86
C PRO A 394 -6.98 -15.08 -3.57
N SER A 395 -7.18 -14.65 -4.82
CA SER A 395 -6.17 -14.01 -5.67
C SER A 395 -6.74 -12.80 -6.42
N TYR A 396 -5.86 -11.86 -6.77
CA TYR A 396 -6.22 -10.77 -7.68
C TYR A 396 -6.33 -11.28 -9.13
N LEU A 397 -7.47 -11.04 -9.76
CA LEU A 397 -7.69 -11.36 -11.18
C LEU A 397 -7.08 -10.28 -12.09
N ASN A 398 -5.78 -10.36 -12.30
CA ASN A 398 -4.98 -9.46 -13.12
C ASN A 398 -4.60 -10.07 -14.50
N GLY A 399 -5.13 -11.25 -14.81
CA GLY A 399 -4.83 -11.98 -16.05
C GLY A 399 -3.70 -13.01 -15.96
N ASN A 400 -3.07 -13.20 -14.79
CA ASN A 400 -1.99 -14.18 -14.63
C ASN A 400 -2.00 -14.94 -13.28
N ASP A 401 -3.19 -15.17 -12.72
CA ASP A 401 -3.36 -15.88 -11.44
C ASP A 401 -3.00 -17.38 -11.52
N GLY A 402 -2.94 -17.96 -12.72
CA GLY A 402 -2.58 -19.35 -12.95
C GLY A 402 -3.77 -20.32 -13.01
N ILE A 403 -4.98 -19.89 -12.62
CA ILE A 403 -6.22 -20.68 -12.73
C ILE A 403 -7.13 -20.12 -13.83
N PHE A 404 -7.57 -18.87 -13.68
CA PHE A 404 -8.45 -18.22 -14.64
C PHE A 404 -7.66 -17.63 -15.81
N ASN A 405 -6.55 -16.95 -15.51
CA ASN A 405 -5.75 -16.14 -16.43
C ASN A 405 -6.61 -15.13 -17.20
N LEU A 406 -7.59 -14.55 -16.51
CA LEU A 406 -8.46 -13.49 -16.99
C LEU A 406 -8.39 -12.30 -16.04
N ALA A 407 -8.51 -11.09 -16.56
CA ALA A 407 -8.66 -9.90 -15.73
C ALA A 407 -10.05 -9.89 -15.07
N TYR A 408 -10.20 -9.17 -13.96
CA TYR A 408 -11.44 -9.09 -13.18
C TYR A 408 -12.68 -8.82 -14.04
N TYR A 409 -12.63 -7.82 -14.93
CA TYR A 409 -13.76 -7.46 -15.78
C TYR A 409 -14.10 -8.53 -16.83
N ASP A 410 -13.09 -9.30 -17.29
CA ASP A 410 -13.30 -10.43 -18.20
C ASP A 410 -13.89 -11.65 -17.48
N VAL A 411 -13.84 -11.70 -16.14
CA VAL A 411 -14.58 -12.68 -15.34
C VAL A 411 -15.98 -12.16 -15.00
N LEU A 412 -16.08 -10.89 -14.60
CA LEU A 412 -17.34 -10.23 -14.20
C LEU A 412 -18.44 -10.37 -15.25
N ILE A 413 -18.12 -10.18 -16.52
CA ILE A 413 -19.08 -10.24 -17.63
C ILE A 413 -19.79 -11.61 -17.75
N GLY A 414 -19.14 -12.69 -17.28
CA GLY A 414 -19.68 -14.06 -17.31
C GLY A 414 -20.75 -14.34 -16.25
N LEU A 415 -20.86 -13.48 -15.24
CA LEU A 415 -21.79 -13.66 -14.12
C LEU A 415 -23.24 -13.37 -14.51
N ASP A 416 -24.15 -14.03 -13.79
CA ASP A 416 -25.59 -13.83 -13.92
C ASP A 416 -26.16 -12.93 -12.81
N LEU A 417 -25.51 -12.90 -11.64
CA LEU A 417 -25.90 -12.11 -10.49
C LEU A 417 -24.67 -11.74 -9.66
N THR A 418 -24.64 -10.54 -9.10
CA THR A 418 -23.66 -10.15 -8.08
C THR A 418 -24.33 -9.80 -6.77
N VAL A 419 -23.68 -10.08 -5.65
CA VAL A 419 -24.23 -9.86 -4.31
C VAL A 419 -23.18 -9.15 -3.46
N PHE A 420 -23.42 -7.88 -3.13
CA PHE A 420 -22.55 -7.03 -2.31
C PHE A 420 -23.32 -6.50 -1.10
N PRO A 421 -23.62 -7.35 -0.11
CA PRO A 421 -24.53 -6.97 0.95
C PRO A 421 -23.79 -6.16 2.02
N SER A 422 -23.08 -5.10 1.65
CA SER A 422 -22.09 -4.43 2.51
C SER A 422 -22.74 -3.73 3.72
N TYR A 423 -22.00 -3.70 4.83
CA TYR A 423 -22.33 -2.97 6.05
C TYR A 423 -21.70 -1.57 6.06
N TYR A 424 -20.44 -1.45 5.64
CA TYR A 424 -19.72 -0.17 5.59
C TYR A 424 -19.11 0.03 4.21
N GLU A 425 -19.84 0.72 3.34
CA GLU A 425 -19.41 1.01 1.97
C GLU A 425 -19.76 2.46 1.60
N PRO A 426 -18.81 3.39 1.73
CA PRO A 426 -19.08 4.81 1.51
C PRO A 426 -19.66 5.15 0.13
N TRP A 427 -19.24 4.43 -0.91
CA TRP A 427 -19.84 4.49 -2.24
C TRP A 427 -20.31 3.10 -2.70
N GLY A 428 -19.40 2.24 -3.15
CA GLY A 428 -19.74 0.91 -3.69
C GLY A 428 -19.51 0.85 -5.19
N TYR A 429 -18.23 0.80 -5.56
CA TYR A 429 -17.82 0.64 -6.97
C TYR A 429 -18.22 -0.72 -7.55
N THR A 430 -18.09 -1.80 -6.77
CA THR A 430 -18.36 -3.15 -7.29
C THR A 430 -19.81 -3.35 -7.73
N PRO A 431 -20.84 -2.84 -7.01
CA PRO A 431 -22.19 -2.77 -7.56
C PRO A 431 -22.30 -1.97 -8.87
N LEU A 432 -21.75 -0.75 -8.90
CA LEU A 432 -21.82 0.13 -10.07
C LEU A 432 -21.18 -0.52 -11.31
N GLU A 433 -19.99 -1.09 -11.15
CA GLU A 433 -19.27 -1.81 -12.20
C GLU A 433 -20.06 -3.03 -12.69
N SER A 434 -20.65 -3.81 -11.78
CA SER A 434 -21.46 -4.97 -12.16
C SER A 434 -22.63 -4.57 -13.06
N LEU A 435 -23.33 -3.49 -12.70
CA LEU A 435 -24.42 -2.95 -13.51
C LEU A 435 -23.92 -2.43 -14.88
N ALA A 436 -22.73 -1.82 -14.92
CA ALA A 436 -22.09 -1.39 -16.17
C ALA A 436 -21.84 -2.56 -17.13
N PHE A 437 -21.44 -3.70 -16.59
CA PHE A 437 -21.30 -4.96 -17.32
C PHE A 437 -22.63 -5.70 -17.51
N SER A 438 -23.78 -5.02 -17.37
CA SER A 438 -25.12 -5.60 -17.51
C SER A 438 -25.35 -6.84 -16.65
N VAL A 439 -24.69 -6.92 -15.48
CA VAL A 439 -24.85 -7.98 -14.50
C VAL A 439 -25.75 -7.45 -13.38
N PRO A 440 -26.95 -8.03 -13.19
CA PRO A 440 -27.83 -7.64 -12.09
C PRO A 440 -27.14 -7.75 -10.73
N THR A 441 -27.50 -6.87 -9.80
CA THR A 441 -26.81 -6.75 -8.51
C THR A 441 -27.75 -6.62 -7.32
N VAL A 442 -27.42 -7.35 -6.25
CA VAL A 442 -27.98 -7.14 -4.91
C VAL A 442 -26.99 -6.31 -4.09
N THR A 443 -27.46 -5.20 -3.51
CA THR A 443 -26.69 -4.34 -2.59
C THR A 443 -27.55 -3.94 -1.38
N THR A 444 -27.07 -3.05 -0.51
CA THR A 444 -27.81 -2.61 0.69
C THR A 444 -28.03 -1.11 0.76
N THR A 445 -28.93 -0.69 1.65
CA THR A 445 -29.13 0.72 2.02
C THR A 445 -27.95 1.34 2.79
N LEU A 446 -26.99 0.54 3.23
CA LEU A 446 -25.73 1.00 3.85
C LEU A 446 -24.57 1.08 2.84
N THR A 447 -24.89 1.03 1.55
CA THR A 447 -23.96 1.39 0.47
C THR A 447 -24.34 2.74 -0.12
N GLY A 448 -23.36 3.63 -0.30
CA GLY A 448 -23.59 4.96 -0.88
C GLY A 448 -24.30 4.90 -2.25
N PHE A 449 -23.87 3.98 -3.11
CA PHE A 449 -24.44 3.74 -4.43
C PHE A 449 -25.86 3.18 -4.35
N GLY A 450 -26.11 2.18 -3.49
CA GLY A 450 -27.45 1.62 -3.31
C GLY A 450 -28.45 2.67 -2.78
N LEU A 451 -28.02 3.50 -1.83
CA LEU A 451 -28.85 4.61 -1.34
C LEU A 451 -29.07 5.68 -2.42
N TRP A 452 -28.02 6.01 -3.20
CA TRP A 452 -28.12 6.95 -4.31
C TRP A 452 -29.11 6.46 -5.38
N VAL A 453 -29.06 5.19 -5.78
CA VAL A 453 -30.01 4.60 -6.72
C VAL A 453 -31.45 4.69 -6.19
N ASN A 454 -31.69 4.40 -4.91
CA ASN A 454 -33.04 4.56 -4.32
C ASN A 454 -33.55 6.01 -4.35
N ASN A 455 -32.65 6.99 -4.23
CA ASN A 455 -33.02 8.40 -4.28
C ASN A 455 -33.34 8.87 -5.71
N GLU A 456 -32.55 8.41 -6.69
CA GLU A 456 -32.78 8.69 -8.12
C GLU A 456 -34.04 7.97 -8.63
N TYR A 457 -34.18 6.69 -8.29
CA TYR A 457 -35.30 5.84 -8.67
C TYR A 457 -36.26 5.64 -7.50
N LYS A 458 -37.34 6.41 -7.49
CA LYS A 458 -38.40 6.37 -6.45
C LYS A 458 -39.25 5.08 -6.47
N LYS A 459 -38.88 4.08 -7.27
CA LYS A 459 -39.55 2.78 -7.46
C LYS A 459 -38.51 1.71 -7.75
N GLU A 460 -38.85 0.46 -7.48
CA GLU A 460 -38.02 -0.68 -7.86
C GLU A 460 -37.75 -0.70 -9.37
N VAL A 461 -36.49 -0.91 -9.72
CA VAL A 461 -36.02 -0.97 -11.11
C VAL A 461 -35.43 -2.37 -11.35
N PRO A 462 -35.77 -3.03 -12.48
CA PRO A 462 -35.12 -4.27 -12.87
C PRO A 462 -33.60 -4.12 -12.91
N GLY A 463 -32.87 -5.18 -12.53
CA GLY A 463 -31.40 -5.19 -12.55
C GLY A 463 -30.70 -4.78 -11.26
N ILE A 464 -31.36 -4.12 -10.30
CA ILE A 464 -30.79 -3.87 -8.98
C ILE A 464 -31.78 -4.17 -7.85
N THR A 465 -31.31 -4.84 -6.80
CA THR A 465 -32.06 -5.05 -5.56
C THR A 465 -31.32 -4.39 -4.40
N VAL A 466 -31.92 -3.35 -3.81
CA VAL A 466 -31.35 -2.65 -2.64
C VAL A 466 -32.05 -3.12 -1.37
N ILE A 467 -31.38 -3.94 -0.57
CA ILE A 467 -31.91 -4.54 0.66
C ILE A 467 -31.73 -3.58 1.84
N PRO A 468 -32.79 -3.29 2.62
CA PRO A 468 -32.67 -2.57 3.89
C PRO A 468 -31.72 -3.31 4.84
N ARG A 469 -30.67 -2.65 5.29
CA ARG A 469 -29.71 -3.16 6.27
C ARG A 469 -29.51 -2.16 7.40
N ASP A 470 -29.44 -2.66 8.63
CA ASP A 470 -29.09 -1.93 9.84
C ASP A 470 -28.14 -2.76 10.71
N ASP A 471 -27.95 -2.37 11.98
CA ASP A 471 -27.01 -3.03 12.90
C ASP A 471 -27.54 -4.36 13.48
N PHE A 472 -28.82 -4.67 13.31
CA PHE A 472 -29.52 -5.74 14.05
C PHE A 472 -30.35 -6.67 13.17
N ASN A 473 -30.51 -6.38 11.87
CA ASN A 473 -31.41 -7.11 10.97
C ASN A 473 -30.72 -8.16 10.07
N ASP A 474 -29.54 -8.67 10.46
CA ASP A 474 -28.77 -9.63 9.64
C ASP A 474 -29.59 -10.84 9.17
N GLU A 475 -30.48 -11.41 10.01
CA GLU A 475 -31.36 -12.53 9.62
C GLU A 475 -32.33 -12.16 8.48
N GLU A 476 -32.86 -10.94 8.51
CA GLU A 476 -33.75 -10.44 7.47
C GLU A 476 -32.99 -10.21 6.16
N VAL A 477 -31.77 -9.65 6.26
CA VAL A 477 -30.89 -9.42 5.10
C VAL A 477 -30.55 -10.76 4.45
N VAL A 478 -30.13 -11.75 5.23
CA VAL A 478 -29.84 -13.12 4.75
C VAL A 478 -31.04 -13.69 4.01
N LYS A 479 -32.24 -13.64 4.60
CA LYS A 479 -33.47 -14.14 3.96
C LYS A 479 -33.78 -13.44 2.64
N ARG A 480 -33.62 -12.11 2.58
CA ARG A 480 -33.86 -11.32 1.37
C ARG A 480 -32.84 -11.62 0.27
N ILE A 481 -31.58 -11.84 0.62
CA ILE A 481 -30.54 -12.29 -0.33
C ILE A 481 -30.90 -13.67 -0.88
N SER A 482 -31.22 -14.64 -0.02
CA SER A 482 -31.64 -15.98 -0.43
C SER A 482 -32.84 -15.94 -1.39
N GLN A 483 -33.83 -15.08 -1.11
CA GLN A 483 -34.98 -14.88 -1.99
C GLN A 483 -34.59 -14.28 -3.34
N ALA A 484 -33.67 -13.30 -3.37
CA ALA A 484 -33.19 -12.69 -4.62
C ALA A 484 -32.45 -13.71 -5.49
N ILE A 485 -31.61 -14.55 -4.88
CA ILE A 485 -30.91 -15.63 -5.59
C ILE A 485 -31.92 -16.68 -6.08
N ALA A 486 -32.85 -17.13 -5.23
CA ALA A 486 -33.88 -18.10 -5.60
C ALA A 486 -34.77 -17.61 -6.76
N ASN A 487 -35.13 -16.33 -6.77
CA ASN A 487 -35.84 -15.71 -7.88
C ASN A 487 -34.99 -15.75 -9.16
N SER A 488 -33.69 -15.44 -9.07
CA SER A 488 -32.77 -15.51 -10.21
C SER A 488 -32.60 -16.93 -10.76
N CYS A 489 -32.69 -17.96 -9.90
CA CYS A 489 -32.68 -19.36 -10.31
C CYS A 489 -33.97 -19.77 -11.07
N LYS A 490 -35.13 -19.18 -10.76
CA LYS A 490 -36.41 -19.53 -11.41
C LYS A 490 -36.51 -18.99 -12.84
N HIS A 491 -35.80 -17.91 -13.15
CA HIS A 491 -35.79 -17.30 -14.48
C HIS A 491 -34.73 -17.96 -15.36
N GLY A 492 -35.15 -18.56 -16.47
CA GLY A 492 -34.24 -19.10 -17.49
C GLY A 492 -33.44 -17.99 -18.18
N SER A 493 -32.42 -18.34 -18.98
CA SER A 493 -31.53 -17.35 -19.63
C SER A 493 -32.25 -16.27 -20.46
N LYS A 494 -33.41 -16.59 -21.06
CA LYS A 494 -34.24 -15.65 -21.82
C LYS A 494 -35.06 -14.69 -20.94
N ASP A 495 -35.39 -15.09 -19.73
CA ASP A 495 -36.23 -14.30 -18.81
C ASP A 495 -35.41 -13.23 -18.06
N ARG A 496 -34.07 -13.32 -18.08
CA ARG A 496 -33.15 -12.36 -17.44
C ARG A 496 -32.87 -11.11 -18.27
N LYS A 497 -33.38 -11.03 -19.50
CA LYS A 497 -33.11 -9.90 -20.41
C LYS A 497 -33.53 -8.55 -19.82
N PRO A 498 -34.73 -8.40 -19.19
CA PRO A 498 -35.13 -7.14 -18.57
C PRO A 498 -34.21 -6.71 -17.43
N ASP A 499 -33.71 -7.64 -16.62
CA ASP A 499 -32.78 -7.33 -15.53
C ASP A 499 -31.42 -6.86 -16.06
N ARG A 500 -30.92 -7.47 -17.14
CA ARG A 500 -29.67 -7.04 -17.80
C ARG A 500 -29.82 -5.65 -18.43
N GLU A 501 -30.93 -5.40 -19.13
CA GLU A 501 -31.24 -4.11 -19.75
C GLU A 501 -31.39 -3.02 -18.68
N GLY A 502 -32.10 -3.31 -17.58
CA GLY A 502 -32.26 -2.39 -16.45
C GLY A 502 -30.93 -2.11 -15.73
N ALA A 503 -30.10 -3.14 -15.51
CA ALA A 503 -28.76 -2.97 -14.96
C ALA A 503 -27.90 -2.02 -15.82
N HIS A 504 -27.92 -2.23 -17.14
CA HIS A 504 -27.20 -1.35 -18.06
C HIS A 504 -27.72 0.09 -17.98
N GLU A 505 -29.03 0.31 -18.00
CA GLU A 505 -29.66 1.65 -17.92
C GLU A 505 -29.27 2.40 -16.64
N ILE A 506 -29.33 1.73 -15.48
CA ILE A 506 -28.94 2.31 -14.18
C ILE A 506 -27.47 2.73 -14.20
N SER A 507 -26.60 1.96 -14.84
CA SER A 507 -25.19 2.34 -14.94
C SER A 507 -25.00 3.66 -15.71
N ARG A 508 -25.85 3.98 -16.69
CA ARG A 508 -25.70 5.19 -17.52
C ARG A 508 -25.91 6.47 -16.77
N ILE A 509 -26.81 6.48 -15.79
CA ILE A 509 -27.02 7.68 -14.99
C ILE A 509 -25.82 7.99 -14.08
N ALA A 510 -25.01 6.99 -13.76
CA ALA A 510 -23.79 7.10 -12.95
C ALA A 510 -22.51 7.38 -13.78
N LEU A 511 -22.64 7.74 -15.05
CA LEU A 511 -21.50 8.18 -15.87
C LEU A 511 -20.92 9.51 -15.38
N TRP A 512 -19.60 9.69 -15.54
CA TRP A 512 -18.94 10.96 -15.24
C TRP A 512 -19.54 12.15 -16.00
N ASP A 513 -20.00 11.95 -17.24
CA ASP A 513 -20.68 13.00 -18.02
C ASP A 513 -21.90 13.59 -17.28
N ASN A 514 -22.58 12.79 -16.45
CA ASN A 514 -23.73 13.20 -15.67
C ASN A 514 -23.38 13.72 -14.27
N LEU A 515 -22.35 13.14 -13.65
CA LEU A 515 -22.00 13.38 -12.25
C LEU A 515 -20.94 14.49 -12.07
N ILE A 516 -20.15 14.82 -13.10
CA ILE A 516 -19.09 15.84 -13.00
C ILE A 516 -19.61 17.24 -12.63
N LYS A 517 -20.90 17.52 -12.90
CA LYS A 517 -21.57 18.78 -12.51
C LYS A 517 -21.47 19.07 -11.01
N HIS A 518 -21.44 18.05 -10.15
CA HIS A 518 -21.31 18.20 -8.71
C HIS A 518 -19.92 18.71 -8.32
N TYR A 519 -18.87 18.23 -9.01
CA TYR A 519 -17.51 18.73 -8.81
C TYR A 519 -17.38 20.19 -9.23
N TRP A 520 -17.96 20.58 -10.39
CA TRP A 520 -17.97 21.98 -10.82
C TRP A 520 -18.72 22.88 -9.83
N SER A 521 -19.79 22.38 -9.21
CA SER A 521 -20.53 23.08 -8.17
C SER A 521 -19.69 23.27 -6.89
N ALA A 522 -18.98 22.23 -6.44
CA ALA A 522 -18.04 22.33 -5.33
C ALA A 522 -16.91 23.34 -5.59
N TYR A 523 -16.34 23.36 -6.80
CA TYR A 523 -15.34 24.37 -7.17
C TYR A 523 -15.92 25.79 -7.17
N ASP A 524 -17.14 26.00 -7.67
CA ASP A 524 -17.82 27.30 -7.62
C ASP A 524 -18.02 27.77 -6.17
N LYS A 525 -18.40 26.88 -5.26
CA LYS A 525 -18.52 27.18 -3.81
C LYS A 525 -17.17 27.57 -3.20
N ALA A 526 -16.13 26.79 -3.46
CA ALA A 526 -14.80 27.08 -2.93
C ALA A 526 -14.23 28.41 -3.44
N LEU A 527 -14.39 28.70 -4.73
CA LEU A 527 -13.95 29.97 -5.33
C LEU A 527 -14.71 31.18 -4.78
N LYS A 528 -16.00 31.03 -4.45
CA LYS A 528 -16.79 32.11 -3.82
C LYS A 528 -16.40 32.34 -2.36
N SER A 529 -16.06 31.29 -1.63
CA SER A 529 -15.59 31.40 -0.24
C SER A 529 -14.20 32.03 -0.14
N ALA A 530 -13.29 31.71 -1.09
CA ALA A 530 -11.97 32.33 -1.16
C ALA A 530 -11.99 33.78 -1.67
N GLU A 531 -13.08 34.23 -2.32
CA GLU A 531 -13.20 35.58 -2.85
C GLU A 531 -13.14 36.62 -1.72
N GLY A 532 -12.14 37.52 -1.78
CA GLY A 532 -11.95 38.58 -0.80
C GLY A 532 -11.06 38.21 0.39
N LYS A 533 -10.53 36.97 0.46
CA LYS A 533 -9.45 36.66 1.41
C LYS A 533 -8.16 37.35 0.96
N GLU A 534 -7.49 38.06 1.87
CA GLU A 534 -6.24 38.77 1.56
C GLU A 534 -5.03 37.87 1.81
N LEU A 535 -4.01 38.02 0.94
CA LEU A 535 -2.71 37.39 1.12
C LEU A 535 -2.03 37.96 2.38
N VAL A 536 -1.76 37.09 3.35
CA VAL A 536 -0.91 37.45 4.47
C VAL A 536 0.54 37.23 4.04
N TYR A 537 1.26 38.33 3.79
CA TYR A 537 2.71 38.27 3.57
C TYR A 537 3.40 37.98 4.90
N TYR A 538 3.88 36.75 5.08
CA TYR A 538 4.76 36.41 6.18
C TYR A 538 6.21 36.74 5.80
N ASP A 539 6.97 37.32 6.73
CA ASP A 539 8.44 37.34 6.62
C ASP A 539 8.88 35.87 6.56
N LYS A 540 9.35 35.42 5.39
CA LYS A 540 9.78 34.03 5.20
C LYS A 540 10.83 33.73 6.26
N GLU A 541 10.54 32.81 7.19
CA GLU A 541 11.60 32.12 7.91
C GLU A 541 12.53 31.55 6.86
N ARG A 542 13.75 32.08 6.87
CA ARG A 542 14.81 31.73 5.95
C ARG A 542 15.08 30.24 6.20
N ILE A 543 14.49 29.37 5.38
CA ILE A 543 14.86 27.95 5.35
C ILE A 543 16.37 27.97 5.21
N GLU A 544 17.08 27.49 6.25
CA GLU A 544 18.51 27.31 6.16
C GLU A 544 18.76 26.50 4.90
N LYS A 545 19.47 27.09 3.94
CA LYS A 545 19.96 26.36 2.79
C LYS A 545 20.72 25.17 3.37
N LEU A 546 20.13 23.97 3.28
CA LEU A 546 20.92 22.76 3.32
C LEU A 546 22.04 22.99 2.29
N PRO A 547 23.31 22.73 2.65
CA PRO A 547 24.41 22.92 1.72
C PRO A 547 24.02 22.27 0.39
N GLU A 548 24.13 23.05 -0.69
CA GLU A 548 24.09 22.52 -2.04
C GLU A 548 25.20 21.47 -2.10
N THR A 549 24.84 20.21 -1.89
CA THR A 549 25.58 19.13 -2.53
C THR A 549 25.18 19.27 -3.97
N GLU A 550 25.96 20.07 -4.71
CA GLU A 550 26.09 19.89 -6.13
C GLU A 550 26.32 18.40 -6.34
N GLN A 551 25.28 17.68 -6.77
CA GLN A 551 25.54 16.61 -7.71
C GLN A 551 26.04 17.30 -8.97
N ALA A 552 27.33 17.63 -8.94
CA ALA A 552 28.10 17.79 -10.15
C ALA A 552 27.76 16.57 -11.01
N LEU A 553 27.29 16.84 -12.23
CA LEU A 553 27.23 15.86 -13.30
C LEU A 553 28.48 14.97 -13.18
N VAL A 554 28.24 13.67 -13.06
CA VAL A 554 29.24 12.62 -12.86
C VAL A 554 30.50 12.97 -13.64
N ASP A 555 31.48 13.53 -12.94
CA ASP A 555 32.82 13.65 -13.46
C ASP A 555 33.30 12.21 -13.56
N ILE A 556 33.65 11.76 -14.77
CA ILE A 556 34.08 10.38 -15.02
C ILE A 556 35.41 10.21 -14.29
N HIS A 557 35.35 9.86 -13.01
CA HIS A 557 36.53 9.44 -12.30
C HIS A 557 36.97 8.11 -12.91
N PRO A 558 38.28 7.94 -13.21
CA PRO A 558 38.79 6.65 -13.61
C PRO A 558 38.38 5.63 -12.56
N PHE A 559 37.62 4.62 -12.99
CA PHE A 559 37.26 3.48 -12.14
C PHE A 559 38.54 2.67 -11.94
N TRP A 560 39.24 2.94 -10.85
CA TRP A 560 40.34 2.08 -10.41
C TRP A 560 39.70 0.77 -9.94
N ARG A 561 39.70 -0.24 -10.82
CA ARG A 561 39.43 -1.61 -10.37
C ARG A 561 40.52 -2.00 -9.40
N ARG A 562 40.14 -2.37 -8.19
CA ARG A 562 41.04 -3.04 -7.25
C ARG A 562 41.45 -4.35 -7.93
N VAL A 563 42.66 -4.38 -8.48
CA VAL A 563 43.25 -5.63 -8.96
C VAL A 563 43.60 -6.40 -7.69
N LEU A 564 42.85 -7.47 -7.41
CA LEU A 564 43.24 -8.45 -6.40
C LEU A 564 44.53 -9.10 -6.89
N VAL A 565 45.67 -8.54 -6.47
CA VAL A 565 46.97 -9.18 -6.66
C VAL A 565 47.00 -10.31 -5.64
N GLN A 566 46.89 -11.56 -6.08
CA GLN A 566 47.16 -12.71 -5.21
C GLN A 566 48.53 -12.49 -4.57
N GLN A 567 48.54 -12.22 -3.28
CA GLN A 567 49.78 -12.07 -2.54
C GLN A 567 50.50 -13.40 -2.53
N ASN A 568 51.76 -13.39 -2.95
CA ASN A 568 52.61 -14.56 -2.92
C ASN A 568 53.16 -14.73 -1.48
N ILE A 569 52.28 -15.11 -0.54
CA ILE A 569 52.64 -15.41 0.84
C ILE A 569 53.61 -16.59 0.83
N PRO A 570 54.82 -16.48 1.43
CA PRO A 570 55.76 -17.59 1.47
C PRO A 570 55.13 -18.86 2.07
N GLU A 571 55.47 -20.04 1.55
CA GLU A 571 54.80 -21.30 1.94
C GLU A 571 54.84 -21.56 3.47
N LYS A 572 55.87 -21.08 4.16
CA LYS A 572 55.99 -21.19 5.64
C LYS A 572 55.02 -20.31 6.42
N LEU A 573 54.44 -19.29 5.78
CA LEU A 573 53.52 -18.31 6.38
C LEU A 573 52.08 -18.51 5.91
N LYS A 574 51.81 -19.50 5.07
CA LYS A 574 50.49 -19.80 4.50
C LYS A 574 49.38 -20.00 5.55
N ALA A 575 49.75 -20.47 6.74
CA ALA A 575 48.82 -20.59 7.87
C ALA A 575 48.17 -19.25 8.28
N LEU A 576 48.83 -18.11 8.05
CA LEU A 576 48.25 -16.79 8.34
C LEU A 576 47.01 -16.49 7.47
N ASP A 577 47.04 -16.90 6.21
CA ASP A 577 45.95 -16.69 5.25
C ASP A 577 44.72 -17.53 5.63
N GLU A 578 44.93 -18.77 6.06
CA GLU A 578 43.82 -19.62 6.53
C GLU A 578 43.21 -19.08 7.83
N LEU A 579 44.07 -18.69 8.79
CA LEU A 579 43.62 -18.10 10.05
C LEU A 579 42.86 -16.79 9.84
N SER A 580 43.27 -15.92 8.90
CA SER A 580 42.61 -14.62 8.69
C SER A 580 41.18 -14.74 8.17
N HIS A 581 40.86 -15.82 7.44
CA HIS A 581 39.54 -16.05 6.85
C HIS A 581 38.57 -16.83 7.74
N ASN A 582 38.95 -17.16 8.98
CA ASN A 582 38.07 -17.80 9.95
C ASN A 582 38.00 -16.97 11.24
N LEU A 583 36.81 -16.47 11.60
CA LEU A 583 36.62 -15.55 12.72
C LEU A 583 37.04 -16.11 14.10
N TRP A 584 37.35 -17.40 14.23
CA TRP A 584 37.88 -18.00 15.47
C TRP A 584 39.02 -17.20 16.11
N TRP A 585 39.86 -16.54 15.29
CA TRP A 585 40.92 -15.68 15.80
C TRP A 585 40.37 -14.54 16.67
N SER A 586 39.16 -14.05 16.42
CA SER A 586 38.61 -12.82 17.02
C SER A 586 38.17 -12.97 18.47
N TRP A 587 38.12 -14.19 19.01
CA TRP A 587 37.90 -14.45 20.43
C TRP A 587 38.99 -15.32 21.07
N THR A 588 40.11 -15.52 20.36
CA THR A 588 41.26 -16.29 20.84
C THR A 588 42.48 -15.38 21.02
N GLN A 589 42.85 -15.10 22.27
CA GLN A 589 43.90 -14.12 22.59
C GLN A 589 45.24 -14.41 21.90
N ASP A 590 45.69 -15.67 21.88
CA ASP A 590 46.97 -16.03 21.24
C ASP A 590 46.98 -15.74 19.72
N ALA A 591 45.82 -15.84 19.06
CA ALA A 591 45.65 -15.54 17.65
C ALA A 591 45.59 -14.03 17.38
N ILE A 592 44.90 -13.26 18.24
CA ILE A 592 44.91 -11.79 18.22
C ILE A 592 46.35 -11.28 18.38
N ASP A 593 47.07 -11.80 19.38
CA ASP A 593 48.45 -11.42 19.67
C ASP A 593 49.40 -11.81 18.52
N LEU A 594 49.11 -12.88 17.78
CA LEU A 594 49.88 -13.29 16.60
C LEU A 594 49.77 -12.23 15.51
N PHE A 595 48.55 -11.82 15.12
CA PHE A 595 48.35 -10.78 14.10
C PHE A 595 48.88 -9.42 14.55
N ALA A 596 48.61 -9.02 15.80
CA ALA A 596 49.11 -7.76 16.36
C ALA A 596 50.65 -7.70 16.40
N SER A 597 51.34 -8.85 16.50
CA SER A 597 52.82 -8.90 16.52
C SER A 597 53.49 -8.75 15.15
N ILE A 598 52.73 -8.83 14.05
CA ILE A 598 53.25 -8.68 12.69
C ILE A 598 53.68 -7.23 12.44
N ASP A 599 52.76 -6.30 12.68
CA ASP A 599 52.96 -4.86 12.57
C ASP A 599 51.93 -4.15 13.47
N PRO A 600 52.31 -3.73 14.70
CA PRO A 600 51.37 -3.17 15.67
C PRO A 600 50.72 -1.86 15.22
N GLU A 601 51.42 -1.04 14.43
CA GLU A 601 50.92 0.23 13.93
C GLU A 601 49.88 -0.03 12.84
N MET A 602 50.22 -0.85 11.85
CA MET A 602 49.30 -1.23 10.76
C MET A 602 48.08 -2.00 11.28
N TRP A 603 48.26 -2.87 12.28
CA TRP A 603 47.15 -3.59 12.92
C TRP A 603 46.07 -2.65 13.46
N THR A 604 46.49 -1.53 14.04
CA THR A 604 45.59 -0.49 14.53
C THR A 604 44.96 0.28 13.37
N GLU A 605 45.72 0.60 12.32
CA GLU A 605 45.24 1.34 11.13
C GLU A 605 44.16 0.58 10.36
N VAL A 606 44.30 -0.74 10.22
CA VAL A 606 43.32 -1.60 9.52
C VAL A 606 42.16 -2.04 10.41
N ASN A 607 41.97 -1.41 11.58
CA ASN A 607 40.92 -1.73 12.55
C ASN A 607 40.89 -3.22 12.94
N GLU A 608 42.07 -3.82 13.19
CA GLU A 608 42.20 -5.20 13.63
C GLU A 608 41.64 -6.22 12.61
N ASN A 609 41.64 -5.88 11.32
CA ASN A 609 41.25 -6.79 10.24
C ASN A 609 42.48 -7.56 9.70
N PRO A 610 42.62 -8.86 9.97
CA PRO A 610 43.80 -9.62 9.54
C PRO A 610 43.87 -9.84 8.03
N VAL A 611 42.74 -9.85 7.31
CA VAL A 611 42.75 -9.94 5.85
C VAL A 611 43.35 -8.68 5.26
N GLU A 612 42.88 -7.52 5.73
CA GLU A 612 43.37 -6.22 5.26
C GLU A 612 44.82 -5.95 5.71
N LEU A 613 45.20 -6.39 6.91
CA LEU A 613 46.60 -6.40 7.35
C LEU A 613 47.46 -7.14 6.33
N LEU A 614 47.15 -8.40 6.05
CA LEU A 614 47.94 -9.22 5.12
C LEU A 614 47.98 -8.58 3.73
N GLU A 615 46.86 -8.05 3.22
CA GLU A 615 46.80 -7.36 1.92
C GLU A 615 47.69 -6.11 1.81
N GLN A 616 47.93 -5.42 2.92
CA GLN A 616 48.73 -4.19 2.96
C GLN A 616 50.20 -4.42 3.35
N LEU A 617 50.56 -5.63 3.81
CA LEU A 617 51.93 -5.94 4.23
C LEU A 617 52.92 -5.86 3.06
N PRO A 618 54.05 -5.12 3.24
CA PRO A 618 55.15 -5.17 2.30
C PRO A 618 55.77 -6.57 2.21
N TYR A 619 56.10 -7.00 0.99
CA TYR A 619 56.72 -8.33 0.76
C TYR A 619 58.03 -8.54 1.54
N ASP A 620 58.81 -7.48 1.75
CA ASP A 620 60.04 -7.55 2.56
C ASP A 620 59.75 -7.85 4.04
N THR A 621 58.59 -7.42 4.56
CA THR A 621 58.13 -7.76 5.92
C THR A 621 57.79 -9.24 6.01
N LEU A 622 57.07 -9.79 5.02
CA LEU A 622 56.80 -11.24 4.94
C LEU A 622 58.09 -12.07 4.90
N LYS A 623 59.10 -11.64 4.15
CA LYS A 623 60.42 -12.31 4.13
C LYS A 623 61.14 -12.28 5.48
N LYS A 624 61.05 -11.17 6.22
CA LYS A 624 61.64 -11.07 7.57
C LYS A 624 60.95 -12.05 8.52
N LEU A 625 59.62 -12.07 8.52
CA LEU A 625 58.81 -12.99 9.33
C LEU A 625 59.09 -14.46 9.01
N GLU A 626 59.33 -14.80 7.74
CA GLU A 626 59.70 -16.15 7.32
C GLU A 626 61.01 -16.64 7.99
N THR A 627 61.92 -15.72 8.31
CA THR A 627 63.22 -16.02 8.94
C THR A 627 63.23 -15.84 10.46
N ASP A 628 62.18 -15.24 11.03
CA ASP A 628 62.05 -15.05 12.47
C ASP A 628 61.58 -16.34 13.14
N LYS A 629 62.51 -17.00 13.84
CA LYS A 629 62.25 -18.25 14.55
C LYS A 629 61.20 -18.10 15.65
N SER A 630 61.14 -16.96 16.32
CA SER A 630 60.20 -16.71 17.42
C SER A 630 58.79 -16.58 16.86
N PHE A 631 58.64 -15.79 15.78
CA PHE A 631 57.36 -15.64 15.11
C PHE A 631 56.85 -16.96 14.51
N ILE A 632 57.70 -17.71 13.82
CA ILE A 632 57.32 -19.00 13.24
C ILE A 632 56.88 -20.01 14.31
N GLN A 633 57.55 -20.05 15.47
CA GLN A 633 57.12 -20.90 16.58
C GLN A 633 55.74 -20.48 17.13
N LYS A 634 55.49 -19.17 17.24
CA LYS A 634 54.18 -18.64 17.65
C LYS A 634 53.09 -19.00 16.65
N LEU A 635 53.34 -18.81 15.35
CA LEU A 635 52.43 -19.19 14.26
C LEU A 635 52.11 -20.69 14.29
N GLN A 636 53.14 -21.54 14.42
CA GLN A 636 52.94 -23.00 14.47
C GLN A 636 52.12 -23.43 15.69
N LYS A 637 52.34 -22.80 16.85
CA LYS A 637 51.52 -23.05 18.05
C LYS A 637 50.06 -22.70 17.80
N VAL A 638 49.78 -21.45 17.41
CA VAL A 638 48.40 -20.95 17.19
C VAL A 638 47.68 -21.76 16.11
N TYR A 639 48.37 -22.07 15.02
CA TYR A 639 47.79 -22.87 13.95
C TYR A 639 47.53 -24.32 14.37
N GLY A 640 48.40 -24.91 15.21
CA GLY A 640 48.15 -26.23 15.81
C GLY A 640 46.93 -26.23 16.73
N ASP A 641 46.76 -25.17 17.53
CA ASP A 641 45.60 -24.96 18.39
C ASP A 641 44.30 -24.85 17.53
N PHE A 642 44.34 -24.06 16.45
CA PHE A 642 43.24 -23.93 15.48
C PHE A 642 42.89 -25.27 14.80
N GLN A 643 43.89 -26.01 14.32
CA GLN A 643 43.64 -27.32 13.69
C GLN A 643 43.03 -28.32 14.67
N THR A 644 43.44 -28.28 15.93
CA THR A 644 42.85 -29.13 16.99
C THR A 644 41.39 -28.75 17.22
N TYR A 645 41.10 -27.45 17.31
CA TYR A 645 39.74 -26.92 17.44
C TYR A 645 38.83 -27.35 16.28
N MET A 646 39.28 -27.18 15.03
CA MET A 646 38.51 -27.54 13.83
C MET A 646 38.34 -29.05 13.63
N ALA A 647 39.23 -29.87 14.21
CA ALA A 647 39.16 -31.33 14.11
C ALA A 647 38.19 -31.96 15.12
N GLU A 648 37.75 -31.21 16.13
CA GLU A 648 36.76 -31.67 17.09
C GLU A 648 35.44 -31.97 16.37
N LYS A 649 34.80 -33.10 16.67
CA LYS A 649 33.54 -33.50 16.03
C LYS A 649 32.33 -33.10 16.89
N PRO A 650 31.22 -32.65 16.29
CA PRO A 650 29.99 -32.38 17.02
C PRO A 650 29.54 -33.63 17.80
N LYS A 651 28.91 -33.42 18.97
CA LYS A 651 28.37 -34.53 19.75
C LYS A 651 27.25 -35.23 18.98
N ASP A 652 27.31 -36.56 18.92
CA ASP A 652 26.29 -37.38 18.27
C ASP A 652 24.91 -37.17 18.87
N GLY A 653 23.88 -37.09 18.01
CA GLY A 653 22.47 -36.98 18.42
C GLY A 653 21.95 -35.57 18.69
N LEU A 654 22.74 -34.52 18.46
CA LEU A 654 22.26 -33.13 18.52
C LEU A 654 21.46 -32.75 17.25
N PRO A 655 20.30 -32.07 17.39
CA PRO A 655 19.57 -31.53 16.24
C PRO A 655 20.33 -30.36 15.63
N GLY A 656 20.21 -30.18 14.30
CA GLY A 656 20.68 -28.95 13.65
C GLY A 656 19.83 -27.75 14.09
N ILE A 657 20.49 -26.64 14.47
CA ILE A 657 19.83 -25.44 14.97
C ILE A 657 20.02 -24.30 13.96
N SER A 658 18.93 -23.67 13.53
CA SER A 658 18.98 -22.40 12.80
C SER A 658 18.66 -21.26 13.77
N TYR A 659 19.63 -20.41 14.05
CA TYR A 659 19.46 -19.25 14.89
C TYR A 659 19.20 -18.02 14.03
N PHE A 660 18.05 -17.38 14.17
CA PHE A 660 17.70 -16.17 13.44
C PHE A 660 17.84 -14.96 14.36
N SER A 661 18.65 -13.99 13.94
CA SER A 661 18.78 -12.69 14.62
C SER A 661 18.93 -11.60 13.58
N MET A 662 18.39 -10.42 13.88
CA MET A 662 18.65 -9.24 13.06
C MET A 662 20.13 -8.83 13.12
N GLU A 663 20.82 -9.15 14.23
CA GLU A 663 22.16 -8.70 14.51
C GLU A 663 23.05 -9.78 15.15
N TYR A 664 24.34 -9.76 14.83
CA TYR A 664 25.39 -10.56 15.48
C TYR A 664 26.65 -9.71 15.69
N GLY A 665 27.05 -9.53 16.95
CA GLY A 665 28.26 -8.82 17.35
C GLY A 665 29.43 -9.78 17.57
N ILE A 666 30.08 -10.19 16.48
CA ILE A 666 31.22 -11.11 16.55
C ILE A 666 32.54 -10.33 16.67
N HIS A 667 32.82 -9.46 15.70
CA HIS A 667 34.01 -8.62 15.61
C HIS A 667 33.72 -7.34 14.83
N ASN A 668 34.50 -6.27 15.03
CA ASN A 668 34.30 -4.96 14.39
C ASN A 668 34.46 -4.98 12.86
N SER A 669 35.17 -5.97 12.31
CA SER A 669 35.27 -6.20 10.87
C SER A 669 33.94 -6.64 10.24
N LEU A 670 32.98 -7.11 11.05
CA LEU A 670 31.61 -7.41 10.63
C LEU A 670 30.65 -6.43 11.29
N LYS A 671 30.30 -5.36 10.56
CA LYS A 671 29.37 -4.32 11.03
C LYS A 671 27.90 -4.76 10.97
N THR A 672 27.57 -5.89 11.59
CA THR A 672 26.24 -6.52 11.59
C THR A 672 25.52 -6.41 12.93
N PHE A 673 25.86 -5.44 13.78
CA PHE A 673 25.19 -5.20 15.06
C PHE A 673 25.12 -3.71 15.37
N SER A 674 24.13 -3.28 16.16
CA SER A 674 23.95 -1.87 16.57
C SER A 674 23.64 -1.69 18.06
N GLY A 675 23.46 -2.79 18.82
CA GLY A 675 23.16 -2.73 20.26
C GLY A 675 23.67 -3.92 21.06
N GLY A 676 23.50 -3.85 22.39
CA GLY A 676 24.00 -4.87 23.33
C GLY A 676 23.39 -6.27 23.17
N LEU A 677 22.18 -6.37 22.60
CA LEU A 677 21.58 -7.68 22.28
C LEU A 677 22.28 -8.38 21.12
N GLY A 678 22.83 -7.63 20.16
CA GLY A 678 23.62 -8.19 19.06
C GLY A 678 24.93 -8.81 19.55
N LEU A 679 25.59 -8.18 20.54
CA LEU A 679 26.75 -8.77 21.22
C LEU A 679 26.40 -10.10 21.89
N LEU A 680 25.30 -10.14 22.64
CA LEU A 680 24.82 -11.38 23.25
C LEU A 680 24.56 -12.47 22.21
N ALA A 681 23.90 -12.14 21.10
CA ALA A 681 23.68 -13.08 20.00
C ALA A 681 24.99 -13.58 19.36
N GLY A 682 26.01 -12.71 19.25
CA GLY A 682 27.35 -13.08 18.81
C GLY A 682 28.06 -14.00 19.80
N ASP A 683 27.94 -13.73 21.10
CA ASP A 683 28.52 -14.59 22.15
C ASP A 683 27.88 -15.98 22.17
N TYR A 684 26.57 -16.09 21.90
CA TYR A 684 25.91 -17.38 21.67
C TYR A 684 26.52 -18.16 20.49
N LEU A 685 26.91 -17.48 19.40
CA LEU A 685 27.58 -18.14 18.27
C LEU A 685 29.00 -18.60 18.66
N LYS A 686 29.76 -17.79 19.40
CA LYS A 686 31.11 -18.15 19.86
C LYS A 686 31.05 -19.34 20.82
N GLU A 687 30.14 -19.30 21.80
CA GLU A 687 29.93 -20.40 22.74
C GLU A 687 29.46 -21.67 22.01
N ALA A 688 28.53 -21.55 21.05
CA ALA A 688 28.11 -22.68 20.23
C ALA A 688 29.28 -23.29 19.44
N SER A 689 30.20 -22.46 18.95
CA SER A 689 31.42 -22.90 18.28
C SER A 689 32.34 -23.66 19.25
N ASP A 690 32.58 -23.12 20.46
CA ASP A 690 33.45 -23.74 21.47
C ASP A 690 32.88 -25.06 22.02
N PHE A 691 31.56 -25.20 22.09
CA PHE A 691 30.88 -26.45 22.46
C PHE A 691 30.61 -27.39 21.28
N ASN A 692 31.02 -27.01 20.07
CA ASN A 692 30.84 -27.75 18.83
C ASN A 692 29.37 -28.16 18.58
N ILE A 693 28.47 -27.20 18.77
CA ILE A 693 27.03 -27.34 18.55
C ILE A 693 26.72 -27.11 17.06
N PRO A 694 25.91 -27.98 16.41
CA PRO A 694 25.56 -27.82 15.00
C PRO A 694 24.54 -26.68 14.79
N LEU A 695 25.01 -25.44 14.87
CA LEU A 695 24.21 -24.22 14.78
C LEU A 695 24.61 -23.36 13.58
N VAL A 696 23.61 -22.84 12.86
CA VAL A 696 23.77 -21.89 11.75
C VAL A 696 23.09 -20.58 12.11
N GLY A 697 23.86 -19.48 12.16
CA GLY A 697 23.33 -18.13 12.31
C GLY A 697 22.81 -17.58 10.98
N VAL A 698 21.61 -17.01 10.99
CA VAL A 698 20.98 -16.35 9.83
C VAL A 698 20.59 -14.94 10.22
N GLY A 699 21.16 -13.94 9.55
CA GLY A 699 20.90 -12.53 9.83
C GLY A 699 20.99 -11.65 8.59
N LEU A 700 20.91 -10.34 8.82
CA LEU A 700 20.93 -9.33 7.77
C LEU A 700 22.32 -8.76 7.56
N LEU A 701 22.69 -8.53 6.30
CA LEU A 701 23.93 -7.86 5.94
C LEU A 701 23.65 -6.38 5.67
N TYR A 702 23.96 -5.52 6.64
CA TYR A 702 23.63 -4.09 6.57
C TYR A 702 24.66 -3.29 5.77
N ARG A 703 24.20 -2.54 4.76
CA ARG A 703 25.07 -1.66 3.95
C ARG A 703 25.79 -0.60 4.77
N TYR A 704 25.18 -0.09 5.85
CA TYR A 704 25.75 1.01 6.65
C TYR A 704 26.08 0.64 8.10
N GLY A 705 25.81 -0.62 8.50
CA GLY A 705 26.18 -1.20 9.80
C GLY A 705 26.00 -0.30 11.04
N TYR A 706 26.83 -0.51 12.07
CA TYR A 706 26.95 0.44 13.18
C TYR A 706 27.73 1.67 12.77
N PHE A 707 27.31 2.84 13.26
CA PHE A 707 28.01 4.09 13.02
C PHE A 707 29.31 4.19 13.85
N ARG A 708 30.32 4.85 13.30
CA ARG A 708 31.51 5.26 14.04
C ARG A 708 31.22 6.56 14.75
N GLN A 709 31.37 6.56 16.08
CA GLN A 709 31.24 7.76 16.88
C GLN A 709 32.55 8.57 16.84
N VAL A 710 32.44 9.86 16.51
CA VAL A 710 33.56 10.81 16.57
C VAL A 710 33.14 12.00 17.41
N ILE A 711 34.06 12.52 18.22
CA ILE A 711 33.85 13.78 18.93
C ILE A 711 34.36 14.91 18.02
N SER A 712 33.48 15.85 17.68
CA SER A 712 33.83 17.00 16.86
C SER A 712 34.81 17.92 17.60
N ALA A 713 35.48 18.82 16.88
CA ALA A 713 36.34 19.83 17.50
C ALA A 713 35.58 20.77 18.47
N GLY A 714 34.24 20.82 18.38
CA GLY A 714 33.35 21.53 19.30
C GLY A 714 32.90 20.71 20.51
N GLY A 715 33.33 19.45 20.64
CA GLY A 715 32.94 18.55 21.74
C GLY A 715 31.63 17.80 21.52
N GLU A 716 31.04 17.88 20.32
CA GLU A 716 29.78 17.20 20.00
C GLU A 716 30.02 15.75 19.57
N GLN A 717 29.07 14.87 19.90
CA GLN A 717 29.07 13.48 19.47
C GLN A 717 28.46 13.38 18.06
N VAL A 718 29.26 13.00 17.08
CA VAL A 718 28.86 12.85 15.67
C VAL A 718 28.88 11.37 15.29
N ALA A 719 27.78 10.89 14.71
CA ALA A 719 27.66 9.54 14.16
C ALA A 719 28.03 9.55 12.67
N LEU A 720 29.10 8.83 12.29
CA LEU A 720 29.51 8.64 10.90
C LEU A 720 29.12 7.24 10.43
N SER A 721 28.35 7.15 9.35
CA SER A 721 27.95 5.87 8.75
C SER A 721 28.91 5.51 7.62
N ASP A 722 29.68 4.44 7.77
CA ASP A 722 30.62 3.97 6.74
C ASP A 722 29.95 2.85 5.92
N ALA A 723 29.72 3.10 4.63
CA ALA A 723 29.17 2.08 3.74
C ALA A 723 30.11 0.88 3.61
N GLN A 724 29.60 -0.33 3.82
CA GLN A 724 30.30 -1.59 3.60
C GLN A 724 30.23 -1.95 2.11
N ASP A 725 31.37 -2.22 1.48
CA ASP A 725 31.41 -2.71 0.11
C ASP A 725 31.20 -4.23 0.07
N PHE A 726 30.23 -4.68 -0.74
CA PHE A 726 29.87 -6.10 -0.88
C PHE A 726 30.12 -6.61 -2.31
N SER A 727 30.77 -5.79 -3.14
CA SER A 727 31.01 -6.08 -4.56
C SER A 727 32.24 -6.95 -4.82
#